data_AF-A0A3M1ZAQ8-F1
#
_entry.id   AF-A0A3M1ZAQ8-F1
#
_cell.length_a   1.000
_cell.length_b   1.000
_cell.length_c   1.000
_cell.angle_alpha   90.00
_cell.angle_beta   90.00
_cell.angle_gamma   90.00
#
_symmetry.space_group_name_H-M   'P 1'
#
loop_
_entity.id
_entity.type
_entity.pdbx_description
1 polymer ?
#
loop_
_entity_poly.entity_id
_entity_poly.type
_entity_poly.pdbx_seq_one_letter_code
_entity_poly.pdbx_strand_id
1 'polypeptide(L)'
;MSYVLHQVIYGNPVFEGELQQKPVILASSGNFTAEEIAQWRSLVALAPLVTTDNDEGLKSQAFGIFEGPGVDFLFARTHYQYAGGEKTPIYHYIRLPHDLWLNLAGNLSPLRAISETPIVPPNTVQAAIPPLEFSPPPAITQEERIASIEAALEIATNFEYLLHILDAALDDARLLLREFPSSIEKRLVLVQGLMMLLPPQVRSMLTFSLHAEEIPRCAARLVFSNTAESHERWVINWTEKNTTENVADYKSIYIARLAALWRGDAAEFLDTIQPLEDMVAHFLDGRSIQEALQASSERHVLDERVMQNIDIIDTEGLKNALTGSYPPEGELYTLYIKQLLHHAINARDSEAARIVTQAIEHEPSLIDYFDRIFNDTLQDQPDAAYALVRARLAEGVNDYWLPRLKTAAMRALDIAVHAADTQILSSWLTLISREPQNYDLSEVLHKGIIAAQPRAHEDGNLGCKLISLAAKRDPQTLDQLLSDEALIELLPSPFNEALIHYEPDAILQLLEQGREIFFVALGRAAHANIKQAFTSEVLQNFWHLYLEHNSTSSLTSIYHPVQILETLITTGATWLSDDAILTLMTLLLTDQYDELFLQFAGHLGEHERLYPPLATALQHSGRGVNSILDIVGQLLNHECLTEQQAINTYVTLLNAWDWHQNALPLAQQLARMLQQNPNLTVAPQILWQLLKVAGEIKDEHTARAATRRLLLQMEHIDDDATNEFVETLIQLQKVIQWNANLRGMLLKWWREYVRNQPLVRLQKLDRTLDGKRNVDEIRTIVQTGIALRRLLGQRSLSELAEGVQTAYAILEVLSEAFDPSARGEVGLDIETLRAGLAAREEELSPDERRILAKDFKELAQLIVSLAENRRKRSLIRGEENIDRQLMSGEEAPQSAVEAMKWMSGYLNGMHKQNNNSE
;
A
#
# COMPACT_ATOMS: atom_id res chain seq x y z
N MET A 1 18.64 67.17 -7.32
CA MET A 1 19.68 66.31 -6.70
C MET A 1 20.88 66.34 -7.62
N SER A 2 22.11 66.51 -7.09
CA SER A 2 23.33 66.40 -7.89
C SER A 2 23.86 64.96 -7.77
N TYR A 3 24.17 64.33 -8.89
CA TYR A 3 24.73 62.99 -8.99
C TYR A 3 26.24 63.09 -9.09
N VAL A 4 26.95 62.16 -8.44
CA VAL A 4 28.41 62.04 -8.53
C VAL A 4 28.73 60.88 -9.47
N LEU A 5 29.29 61.19 -10.63
CA LEU A 5 29.57 60.21 -11.69
C LEU A 5 31.05 59.85 -11.70
N HIS A 6 31.34 58.56 -11.62
CA HIS A 6 32.71 58.07 -11.68
C HIS A 6 33.15 57.84 -13.14
N GLN A 7 34.40 58.19 -13.43
CA GLN A 7 34.94 58.28 -14.78
C GLN A 7 36.31 57.62 -14.94
N VAL A 8 36.57 57.11 -16.14
CA VAL A 8 37.84 56.46 -16.55
C VAL A 8 38.26 56.95 -17.93
N ILE A 9 39.53 57.33 -18.07
CA ILE A 9 40.16 57.70 -19.34
C ILE A 9 41.11 56.58 -19.76
N TYR A 10 40.96 56.11 -20.99
CA TYR A 10 41.71 54.99 -21.55
C TYR A 10 42.24 55.34 -22.94
N GLY A 11 43.51 55.04 -23.22
CA GLY A 11 44.14 55.35 -24.51
C GLY A 11 45.64 55.04 -24.53
N ASN A 12 46.32 55.39 -25.62
CA ASN A 12 47.76 55.25 -25.73
C ASN A 12 48.44 56.38 -24.93
N PRO A 13 49.37 56.07 -24.01
CA PRO A 13 50.08 57.11 -23.29
C PRO A 13 51.05 57.82 -24.24
N VAL A 14 51.17 59.14 -24.08
CA VAL A 14 52.13 59.97 -24.82
C VAL A 14 53.27 60.31 -23.88
N PHE A 15 54.47 59.81 -24.19
CA PHE A 15 55.69 60.12 -23.46
C PHE A 15 56.63 60.89 -24.38
N GLU A 16 57.09 62.07 -23.93
CA GLU A 16 58.00 62.96 -24.68
C GLU A 16 57.54 63.27 -26.13
N GLY A 17 56.22 63.28 -26.37
CA GLY A 17 55.64 63.59 -27.68
C GLY A 17 55.48 62.37 -28.61
N GLU A 18 55.90 61.18 -28.18
CA GLU A 18 55.74 59.92 -28.90
C GLU A 18 54.63 59.05 -28.31
N LEU A 19 53.84 58.42 -29.19
CA LEU A 19 52.76 57.50 -28.82
C LEU A 19 53.32 56.11 -28.52
N GLN A 20 52.93 55.55 -27.37
CA GLN A 20 53.26 54.16 -27.06
C GLN A 20 52.27 53.20 -27.74
N GLN A 21 52.75 52.04 -28.18
CA GLN A 21 51.95 51.11 -29.00
C GLN A 21 50.83 50.36 -28.25
N LYS A 22 50.83 50.34 -26.91
CA LYS A 22 49.84 49.60 -26.11
C LYS A 22 48.93 50.55 -25.31
N PRO A 23 47.60 50.50 -25.52
CA PRO A 23 46.67 51.34 -24.77
C PRO A 23 46.54 50.89 -23.31
N VAL A 24 46.51 51.85 -22.39
CA VAL A 24 46.42 51.64 -20.93
C VAL A 24 45.42 52.60 -20.29
N ILE A 25 45.12 52.38 -19.00
CA ILE A 25 44.33 53.31 -18.19
C ILE A 25 45.18 54.56 -17.94
N LEU A 26 44.74 55.70 -18.46
CA LEU A 26 45.43 56.98 -18.31
C LEU A 26 45.01 57.65 -17.01
N ALA A 27 43.71 57.66 -16.69
CA ALA A 27 43.18 58.25 -15.46
C ALA A 27 41.89 57.58 -14.98
N SER A 28 41.61 57.66 -13.67
CA SER A 28 40.34 57.22 -13.08
C SER A 28 39.94 58.03 -11.86
N SER A 29 38.63 58.21 -11.63
CA SER A 29 38.10 58.91 -10.44
C SER A 29 37.62 58.02 -9.31
N GLY A 30 37.78 56.71 -9.46
CA GLY A 30 37.47 55.70 -8.44
C GLY A 30 38.48 54.57 -8.46
N ASN A 31 38.41 53.71 -7.43
CA ASN A 31 39.19 52.48 -7.35
C ASN A 31 38.56 51.40 -8.23
N PHE A 32 38.67 51.57 -9.55
CA PHE A 32 38.22 50.57 -10.51
C PHE A 32 39.27 49.48 -10.69
N THR A 33 38.84 48.23 -10.72
CA THR A 33 39.71 47.10 -11.04
C THR A 33 40.02 47.07 -12.53
N ALA A 34 41.15 46.47 -12.90
CA ALA A 34 41.50 46.28 -14.31
C ALA A 34 40.49 45.38 -15.06
N GLU A 35 39.83 44.47 -14.34
CA GLU A 35 38.80 43.58 -14.87
C GLU A 35 37.51 44.36 -15.20
N GLU A 36 37.04 45.25 -14.32
CA GLU A 36 35.85 46.09 -14.58
C GLU A 36 36.04 47.00 -15.80
N ILE A 37 37.23 47.62 -15.94
CA ILE A 37 37.52 48.48 -17.09
C ILE A 37 37.66 47.65 -18.37
N ALA A 38 38.22 46.44 -18.29
CA ALA A 38 38.26 45.52 -19.43
C ALA A 38 36.84 45.10 -19.86
N GLN A 39 35.93 44.87 -18.91
CA GLN A 39 34.52 44.62 -19.19
C GLN A 39 33.85 45.81 -19.87
N TRP A 40 34.01 47.04 -19.36
CA TRP A 40 33.45 48.24 -19.99
C TRP A 40 33.91 48.42 -21.43
N ARG A 41 35.20 48.18 -21.69
CA ARG A 41 35.76 48.23 -23.05
C ARG A 41 35.21 47.14 -23.97
N SER A 42 34.88 45.97 -23.43
CA SER A 42 34.27 44.90 -24.22
C SER A 42 32.82 45.20 -24.61
N LEU A 43 32.11 46.04 -23.84
CA LEU A 43 30.72 46.42 -24.07
C LEU A 43 30.56 47.64 -25.00
N VAL A 44 31.59 48.50 -25.06
CA VAL A 44 31.57 49.72 -25.85
C VAL A 44 32.29 49.52 -27.18
N ALA A 45 31.52 49.45 -28.26
CA ALA A 45 32.04 49.68 -29.61
C ALA A 45 31.70 51.11 -30.05
N LEU A 46 32.71 51.97 -29.99
CA LEU A 46 32.63 53.39 -30.32
C LEU A 46 33.91 53.80 -31.05
N ALA A 47 33.80 54.59 -32.11
CA ALA A 47 34.93 55.10 -32.88
C ALA A 47 34.78 56.62 -33.12
N PRO A 48 35.87 57.41 -33.16
CA PRO A 48 35.79 58.82 -33.50
C PRO A 48 35.25 59.06 -34.92
N LEU A 49 34.32 60.00 -35.09
CA LEU A 49 33.76 60.34 -36.41
C LEU A 49 34.80 61.01 -37.30
N VAL A 50 35.07 60.46 -38.49
CA VAL A 50 36.00 61.10 -39.44
C VAL A 50 35.33 62.34 -40.05
N THR A 51 35.86 63.53 -39.75
CA THR A 51 35.43 64.79 -40.36
C THR A 51 36.24 65.11 -41.60
N THR A 52 35.61 65.66 -42.64
CA THR A 52 36.24 66.02 -43.92
C THR A 52 37.07 67.31 -43.87
N ASP A 53 37.08 68.02 -42.74
CA ASP A 53 37.84 69.24 -42.53
C ASP A 53 39.16 68.93 -41.79
N ASN A 54 40.28 69.40 -42.36
CA ASN A 54 41.65 69.23 -41.84
C ASN A 54 41.95 70.02 -40.54
N ASP A 55 40.94 70.55 -39.85
CA ASP A 55 41.10 71.33 -38.61
C ASP A 55 40.90 70.44 -37.36
N GLU A 56 42.01 70.26 -36.63
CA GLU A 56 42.23 69.79 -35.25
C GLU A 56 41.26 68.73 -34.66
N GLY A 57 41.85 67.70 -34.03
CA GLY A 57 41.22 66.48 -33.47
C GLY A 57 39.99 66.62 -32.56
N LEU A 58 39.60 67.84 -32.19
CA LEU A 58 38.41 68.19 -31.45
C LEU A 58 37.10 68.04 -32.24
N LYS A 59 37.10 68.09 -33.58
CA LYS A 59 35.85 67.92 -34.37
C LYS A 59 35.50 66.45 -34.65
N SER A 60 36.46 65.55 -34.48
CA SER A 60 36.29 64.11 -34.69
C SER A 60 35.87 63.45 -33.38
N GLN A 61 34.62 63.67 -32.95
CA GLN A 61 34.09 63.11 -31.70
C GLN A 61 32.92 62.18 -31.98
N ALA A 62 32.75 61.16 -31.14
CA ALA A 62 31.53 60.37 -31.07
C ALA A 62 31.24 60.01 -29.61
N PHE A 63 29.97 59.84 -29.28
CA PHE A 63 29.57 59.31 -27.98
C PHE A 63 28.39 58.35 -28.10
N GLY A 64 28.12 57.62 -27.03
CA GLY A 64 26.99 56.70 -26.96
C GLY A 64 26.64 56.34 -25.53
N ILE A 65 25.45 55.76 -25.39
CA ILE A 65 24.96 55.13 -24.18
C ILE A 65 24.92 53.63 -24.42
N PHE A 66 25.47 52.86 -23.48
CA PHE A 66 25.56 51.41 -23.54
C PHE A 66 25.03 50.83 -22.23
N GLU A 67 24.49 49.61 -22.30
CA GLU A 67 24.17 48.84 -21.10
C GLU A 67 25.47 48.46 -20.39
N GLY A 68 25.61 48.83 -19.12
CA GLY A 68 26.78 48.54 -18.31
C GLY A 68 26.64 47.23 -17.52
N PRO A 69 27.71 46.79 -16.83
CA PRO A 69 27.60 45.64 -15.93
C PRO A 69 26.69 45.98 -14.74
N GLY A 70 25.71 45.12 -14.45
CA GLY A 70 24.70 45.33 -13.40
C GLY A 70 23.44 46.01 -13.95
N VAL A 71 22.90 46.99 -13.20
CA VAL A 71 21.66 47.72 -13.56
C VAL A 71 21.95 49.11 -14.15
N ASP A 72 23.22 49.53 -14.17
CA ASP A 72 23.65 50.86 -14.58
C ASP A 72 24.01 50.94 -16.08
N PHE A 73 24.03 52.16 -16.61
CA PHE A 73 24.42 52.46 -17.97
C PHE A 73 25.84 53.02 -18.04
N LEU A 74 26.43 52.99 -19.23
CA LEU A 74 27.74 53.55 -19.51
C LEU A 74 27.62 54.61 -20.59
N PHE A 75 27.94 55.86 -20.23
CA PHE A 75 28.19 56.90 -21.22
C PHE A 75 29.64 56.84 -21.64
N ALA A 76 29.88 56.60 -22.93
CA ALA A 76 31.23 56.58 -23.49
C ALA A 76 31.35 57.66 -24.56
N ARG A 77 32.47 58.38 -24.55
CA ARG A 77 32.85 59.31 -25.60
C ARG A 77 34.27 59.07 -26.07
N THR A 78 34.56 59.38 -27.32
CA THR A 78 35.88 59.20 -27.92
C THR A 78 36.21 60.30 -28.91
N HIS A 79 37.49 60.61 -29.06
CA HIS A 79 38.03 61.46 -30.13
C HIS A 79 39.47 61.05 -30.48
N TYR A 80 40.05 61.62 -31.53
CA TYR A 80 41.45 61.35 -31.89
C TYR A 80 42.44 62.22 -31.11
N GLN A 81 43.40 61.59 -30.46
CA GLN A 81 44.60 62.24 -29.96
C GLN A 81 45.72 62.20 -31.02
N TYR A 82 46.46 63.30 -31.13
CA TYR A 82 47.58 63.46 -32.08
C TYR A 82 48.89 63.61 -31.31
N ALA A 83 49.86 62.73 -31.58
CA ALA A 83 51.24 62.90 -31.11
C ALA A 83 52.21 62.27 -32.13
N GLY A 84 53.36 62.90 -32.37
CA GLY A 84 54.37 62.38 -33.31
C GLY A 84 53.93 62.22 -34.78
N GLY A 85 52.78 62.80 -35.18
CA GLY A 85 52.19 62.61 -36.52
C GLY A 85 51.28 61.38 -36.66
N GLU A 86 51.14 60.57 -35.61
CA GLU A 86 50.19 59.46 -35.54
C GLU A 86 48.88 59.89 -34.88
N LYS A 87 47.76 59.32 -35.34
CA LYS A 87 46.42 59.51 -34.75
C LYS A 87 46.00 58.25 -34.01
N THR A 88 45.63 58.37 -32.75
CA THR A 88 45.13 57.24 -31.94
C THR A 88 43.87 57.65 -31.17
N PRO A 89 42.88 56.75 -31.01
CA PRO A 89 41.65 57.09 -30.28
C PRO A 89 41.89 57.14 -28.77
N ILE A 90 41.32 58.14 -28.12
CA ILE A 90 41.22 58.23 -26.65
C ILE A 90 39.75 58.07 -26.24
N TYR A 91 39.52 57.32 -25.17
CA TYR A 91 38.19 56.97 -24.67
C TYR A 91 37.96 57.53 -23.28
N HIS A 92 36.75 58.01 -23.04
CA HIS A 92 36.28 58.46 -21.74
C HIS A 92 34.96 57.77 -21.40
N TYR A 93 35.00 56.95 -20.35
CA TYR A 93 33.89 56.16 -19.85
C TYR A 93 33.36 56.77 -18.56
N ILE A 94 32.04 56.99 -18.48
CA ILE A 94 31.33 57.56 -17.32
C ILE A 94 30.20 56.60 -16.95
N ARG A 95 30.21 56.09 -15.71
CA ARG A 95 29.13 55.25 -15.20
C ARG A 95 27.91 56.12 -14.88
N LEU A 96 26.77 55.78 -15.49
CA LEU A 96 25.48 56.45 -15.29
C LEU A 96 24.54 55.55 -14.48
N PRO A 97 24.11 55.98 -13.29
CA PRO A 97 23.09 55.27 -12.52
C PRO A 97 21.79 55.08 -13.29
N HIS A 98 21.11 53.93 -13.09
CA HIS A 98 19.84 53.61 -13.75
C HIS A 98 18.76 54.68 -13.54
N ASP A 99 18.59 55.13 -12.29
CA ASP A 99 17.59 56.13 -11.89
C ASP A 99 17.86 57.48 -12.54
N LEU A 100 19.13 57.88 -12.67
CA LEU A 100 19.52 59.10 -13.37
C LEU A 100 19.11 59.04 -14.84
N TRP A 101 19.35 57.91 -15.51
CA TRP A 101 19.01 57.76 -16.93
C TRP A 101 17.50 57.68 -17.16
N LEU A 102 16.76 57.03 -16.27
CA LEU A 102 15.29 57.04 -16.28
C LEU A 102 14.74 58.45 -16.07
N ASN A 103 15.31 59.21 -15.13
CA ASN A 103 14.89 60.59 -14.81
C ASN A 103 15.19 61.59 -15.94
N LEU A 104 16.17 61.30 -16.80
CA LEU A 104 16.40 62.10 -18.01
C LEU A 104 15.23 61.96 -19.00
N ALA A 105 14.41 60.91 -18.90
CA ALA A 105 13.16 60.72 -19.65
C ALA A 105 13.29 60.90 -21.17
N GLY A 106 14.49 60.63 -21.72
CA GLY A 106 14.86 60.81 -23.13
C GLY A 106 15.47 62.17 -23.49
N ASN A 107 15.74 63.07 -22.54
CA ASN A 107 16.43 64.33 -22.77
C ASN A 107 17.95 64.13 -22.91
N LEU A 108 18.46 64.25 -24.14
CA LEU A 108 19.87 64.00 -24.43
C LEU A 108 20.77 65.25 -24.30
N SER A 109 20.17 66.43 -24.15
CA SER A 109 20.88 67.72 -24.11
C SER A 109 21.99 67.79 -23.04
N PRO A 110 21.77 67.29 -21.81
CA PRO A 110 22.80 67.29 -20.76
C PRO A 110 24.02 66.42 -21.09
N LEU A 111 23.79 65.28 -21.75
CA LEU A 111 24.87 64.35 -22.13
C LEU A 111 25.69 64.91 -23.30
N ARG A 112 25.02 65.61 -24.23
CA ARG A 112 25.68 66.38 -25.29
C ARG A 112 26.62 67.43 -24.69
N ALA A 113 26.17 68.19 -23.69
CA ALA A 113 26.99 69.21 -23.03
C ALA A 113 28.28 68.62 -22.42
N ILE A 114 28.23 67.40 -21.87
CA ILE A 114 29.45 66.70 -21.43
C ILE A 114 30.37 66.48 -22.62
N SER A 115 29.86 65.95 -23.74
CA SER A 115 30.68 65.59 -24.92
C SER A 115 31.43 66.77 -25.54
N GLU A 116 30.93 68.00 -25.44
CA GLU A 116 31.53 69.20 -26.07
C GLU A 116 32.91 69.58 -25.49
N THR A 117 33.28 69.06 -24.31
CA THR A 117 34.60 69.29 -23.71
C THR A 117 35.65 68.26 -24.17
N PRO A 118 36.86 68.65 -24.62
CA PRO A 118 37.91 67.70 -25.00
C PRO A 118 38.32 66.76 -23.87
N ILE A 119 38.64 65.51 -24.19
CA ILE A 119 39.31 64.59 -23.25
C ILE A 119 40.78 64.99 -23.17
N VAL A 120 41.22 65.49 -22.02
CA VAL A 120 42.64 65.84 -21.79
C VAL A 120 43.33 64.65 -21.11
N PRO A 121 44.25 63.94 -21.78
CA PRO A 121 44.99 62.84 -21.17
C PRO A 121 45.99 63.38 -20.14
N PRO A 122 46.13 62.74 -18.96
CA PRO A 122 47.14 63.10 -17.98
C PRO A 122 48.56 62.74 -18.47
N ASN A 123 49.56 63.51 -18.02
CA ASN A 123 50.97 63.27 -18.35
C ASN A 123 51.56 62.00 -17.70
N THR A 124 50.83 61.37 -16.79
CA THR A 124 51.21 60.14 -16.08
C THR A 124 50.15 59.06 -16.27
N VAL A 125 50.59 57.83 -16.51
CA VAL A 125 49.71 56.65 -16.56
C VAL A 125 49.11 56.40 -15.16
N GLN A 126 47.82 56.03 -15.11
CA GLN A 126 47.05 55.82 -13.87
C GLN A 126 46.94 57.05 -12.95
N ALA A 127 46.74 58.25 -13.51
CA ALA A 127 46.49 59.44 -12.70
C ALA A 127 45.11 59.39 -12.01
N ALA A 128 45.03 59.88 -10.77
CA ALA A 128 43.73 60.09 -10.11
C ALA A 128 43.08 61.39 -10.61
N ILE A 129 41.81 61.33 -11.05
CA ILE A 129 41.00 62.49 -11.46
C ILE A 129 39.76 62.64 -10.55
N PRO A 130 39.20 63.83 -10.33
CA PRO A 130 37.99 63.97 -9.52
C PRO A 130 36.76 63.34 -10.21
N PRO A 131 35.75 62.84 -9.48
CA PRO A 131 34.45 62.48 -10.05
C PRO A 131 33.74 63.68 -10.70
N LEU A 132 32.83 63.42 -11.64
CA LEU A 132 32.05 64.46 -12.33
C LEU A 132 30.74 64.72 -11.56
N GLU A 133 30.47 65.97 -11.18
CA GLU A 133 29.17 66.36 -10.65
C GLU A 133 28.18 66.61 -11.79
N PHE A 134 26.99 65.99 -11.72
CA PHE A 134 25.97 66.06 -12.75
C PHE A 134 24.60 66.36 -12.15
N SER A 135 23.96 67.44 -12.58
CA SER A 135 22.59 67.78 -12.17
C SER A 135 21.65 67.54 -13.36
N PRO A 136 20.70 66.59 -13.29
CA PRO A 136 19.76 66.36 -14.36
C PRO A 136 18.81 67.57 -14.52
N PRO A 137 18.44 67.92 -15.76
CA PRO A 137 17.40 68.92 -16.03
C PRO A 137 16.02 68.41 -15.57
N PRO A 138 15.00 69.29 -15.51
CA PRO A 138 13.62 68.85 -15.33
C PRO A 138 13.18 67.89 -16.46
N ALA A 139 12.16 67.09 -16.17
CA ALA A 139 11.55 66.20 -17.15
C ALA A 139 10.99 67.01 -18.34
N ILE A 140 11.04 66.40 -19.52
CA ILE A 140 10.53 66.98 -20.78
C ILE A 140 9.04 67.28 -20.63
N THR A 141 8.63 68.51 -20.93
CA THR A 141 7.22 68.93 -20.99
C THR A 141 6.51 68.36 -22.22
N GLN A 142 5.17 68.33 -22.23
CA GLN A 142 4.41 67.84 -23.39
C GLN A 142 4.73 68.64 -24.67
N GLU A 143 4.92 69.96 -24.55
CA GLU A 143 5.33 70.82 -25.68
C GLU A 143 6.72 70.46 -26.22
N GLU A 144 7.70 70.21 -25.34
CA GLU A 144 9.04 69.78 -25.74
C GLU A 144 9.04 68.34 -26.33
N ARG A 145 8.13 67.47 -25.88
CA ARG A 145 7.91 66.13 -26.44
C ARG A 145 7.38 66.24 -27.87
N ILE A 146 6.37 67.08 -28.11
CA ILE A 146 5.81 67.36 -29.44
C ILE A 146 6.91 67.89 -30.37
N ALA A 147 7.64 68.93 -29.93
CA ALA A 147 8.72 69.53 -30.72
C ALA A 147 9.82 68.51 -31.08
N SER A 148 10.13 67.56 -30.19
CA SER A 148 11.12 66.50 -30.44
C SER A 148 10.65 65.49 -31.50
N ILE A 149 9.36 65.15 -31.52
CA ILE A 149 8.78 64.26 -32.54
C ILE A 149 8.74 64.98 -33.89
N GLU A 150 8.29 66.23 -33.91
CA GLU A 150 8.26 67.06 -35.14
C GLU A 150 9.65 67.24 -35.74
N ALA A 151 10.66 67.56 -34.93
CA ALA A 151 12.04 67.68 -35.39
C ALA A 151 12.60 66.36 -35.96
N ALA A 152 12.20 65.21 -35.41
CA ALA A 152 12.59 63.91 -35.95
C ALA A 152 11.84 63.58 -37.25
N LEU A 153 10.58 63.97 -37.39
CA LEU A 153 9.80 63.84 -38.61
C LEU A 153 10.41 64.62 -39.77
N GLU A 154 10.89 65.85 -39.52
CA GLU A 154 11.61 66.65 -40.51
C GLU A 154 12.86 65.93 -41.06
N ILE A 155 13.52 65.10 -40.24
CA ILE A 155 14.69 64.30 -40.62
C ILE A 155 14.29 62.99 -41.31
N ALA A 156 13.27 62.31 -40.81
CA ALA A 156 12.83 60.96 -41.20
C ALA A 156 11.88 60.92 -42.41
N THR A 157 11.52 62.06 -43.01
CA THR A 157 10.61 62.21 -44.16
C THR A 157 9.12 61.99 -43.86
N ASN A 158 8.73 60.94 -43.15
CA ASN A 158 7.34 60.72 -42.70
C ASN A 158 7.28 59.88 -41.41
N PHE A 159 6.09 59.77 -40.82
CA PHE A 159 5.88 59.04 -39.56
C PHE A 159 6.08 57.53 -39.71
N GLU A 160 5.63 56.93 -40.81
CA GLU A 160 5.77 55.48 -41.05
C GLU A 160 7.24 55.05 -41.10
N TYR A 161 8.10 55.84 -41.72
CA TYR A 161 9.55 55.60 -41.77
C TYR A 161 10.20 55.79 -40.41
N LEU A 162 9.75 56.79 -39.63
CA LEU A 162 10.18 56.95 -38.23
C LEU A 162 9.79 55.74 -37.37
N LEU A 163 8.57 55.21 -37.55
CA LEU A 163 8.10 53.99 -36.90
C LEU A 163 8.88 52.76 -37.34
N HIS A 164 9.25 52.66 -38.62
CA HIS A 164 10.07 51.53 -39.11
C HIS A 164 11.47 51.52 -38.50
N ILE A 165 12.09 52.70 -38.33
CA ILE A 165 13.35 52.86 -37.60
C ILE A 165 13.16 52.44 -36.14
N LEU A 166 12.06 52.84 -35.50
CA LEU A 166 11.78 52.46 -34.12
C LEU A 166 11.57 50.95 -33.97
N ASP A 167 10.78 50.34 -34.85
CA ASP A 167 10.50 48.90 -34.86
C ASP A 167 11.78 48.08 -34.96
N ALA A 168 12.65 48.42 -35.91
CA ALA A 168 13.95 47.78 -36.08
C ALA A 168 14.91 48.02 -34.89
N ALA A 169 14.80 49.15 -34.19
CA ALA A 169 15.60 49.45 -33.01
C ALA A 169 15.10 48.72 -31.74
N LEU A 170 13.80 48.44 -31.67
CA LEU A 170 13.20 47.68 -30.58
C LEU A 170 13.40 46.17 -30.71
N ASP A 171 13.54 45.65 -31.94
CA ASP A 171 13.82 44.24 -32.22
C ASP A 171 15.15 43.77 -31.59
N ASP A 172 15.23 42.48 -31.23
CA ASP A 172 16.39 41.89 -30.56
C ASP A 172 17.65 41.88 -31.44
N ALA A 173 17.47 41.86 -32.77
CA ALA A 173 18.57 42.01 -33.71
C ALA A 173 19.19 43.42 -33.65
N ARG A 174 18.50 44.43 -33.12
CA ARG A 174 18.96 45.84 -33.02
C ARG A 174 19.16 46.48 -34.40
N LEU A 175 19.33 47.80 -34.42
CA LEU A 175 19.43 48.59 -35.64
C LEU A 175 20.85 49.12 -35.92
N LEU A 176 21.27 48.99 -37.17
CA LEU A 176 22.39 49.66 -37.81
C LEU A 176 21.88 50.64 -38.87
N LEU A 177 22.06 51.94 -38.64
CA LEU A 177 21.80 53.00 -39.62
C LEU A 177 23.07 53.27 -40.43
N ARG A 178 23.04 52.92 -41.73
CA ARG A 178 24.15 53.12 -42.66
C ARG A 178 24.04 54.44 -43.40
N GLU A 179 25.20 55.06 -43.66
CA GLU A 179 25.33 56.28 -44.48
C GLU A 179 24.49 57.47 -43.98
N PHE A 180 24.10 57.46 -42.71
CA PHE A 180 23.43 58.60 -42.08
C PHE A 180 24.41 59.78 -41.97
N PRO A 181 23.96 61.04 -42.15
CA PRO A 181 24.81 62.22 -42.04
C PRO A 181 25.74 62.20 -40.81
N SER A 182 27.02 62.53 -40.97
CA SER A 182 28.02 62.54 -39.89
C SER A 182 27.83 63.66 -38.86
N SER A 183 26.70 64.38 -38.90
CA SER A 183 26.32 65.39 -37.91
C SER A 183 25.83 64.74 -36.63
N ILE A 184 26.55 64.99 -35.52
CA ILE A 184 26.15 64.58 -34.16
C ILE A 184 24.75 65.10 -33.83
N GLU A 185 24.46 66.36 -34.18
CA GLU A 185 23.16 66.99 -33.93
C GLU A 185 22.01 66.25 -34.62
N LYS A 186 22.14 65.96 -35.92
CA LYS A 186 21.10 65.23 -36.66
C LYS A 186 20.90 63.81 -36.13
N ARG A 187 21.99 63.14 -35.72
CA ARG A 187 21.91 61.79 -35.12
C ARG A 187 21.18 61.83 -33.77
N LEU A 188 21.45 62.85 -32.94
CA LEU A 188 20.79 63.01 -31.64
C LEU A 188 19.31 63.39 -31.75
N VAL A 189 18.93 64.28 -32.69
CA VAL A 189 17.52 64.64 -32.92
C VAL A 189 16.72 63.40 -33.29
N LEU A 190 17.25 62.53 -34.17
CA LEU A 190 16.59 61.28 -34.52
C LEU A 190 16.43 60.35 -33.30
N VAL A 191 17.51 60.12 -32.54
CA VAL A 191 17.47 59.27 -31.33
C VAL A 191 16.43 59.78 -30.33
N GLN A 192 16.45 61.09 -30.04
CA GLN A 192 15.53 61.70 -29.07
C GLN A 192 14.07 61.62 -29.54
N GLY A 193 13.78 61.87 -30.82
CA GLY A 193 12.42 61.73 -31.35
C GLY A 193 11.90 60.29 -31.28
N LEU A 194 12.76 59.30 -31.56
CA LEU A 194 12.42 57.88 -31.38
C LEU A 194 12.11 57.55 -29.91
N MET A 195 12.88 58.08 -28.96
CA MET A 195 12.60 57.93 -27.53
C MET A 195 11.25 58.55 -27.14
N MET A 196 10.84 59.66 -27.76
CA MET A 196 9.57 60.33 -27.44
C MET A 196 8.32 59.56 -27.91
N LEU A 197 8.48 58.61 -28.82
CA LEU A 197 7.41 57.70 -29.24
C LEU A 197 7.23 56.50 -28.29
N LEU A 198 8.13 56.32 -27.34
CA LEU A 198 8.04 55.27 -26.33
C LEU A 198 7.40 55.78 -25.03
N PRO A 199 6.71 54.90 -24.28
CA PRO A 199 6.23 55.22 -22.95
C PRO A 199 7.39 55.66 -22.05
N PRO A 200 7.20 56.63 -21.14
CA PRO A 200 8.26 57.19 -20.31
C PRO A 200 9.15 56.16 -19.62
N GLN A 201 8.55 55.06 -19.16
CA GLN A 201 9.18 54.02 -18.37
C GLN A 201 10.21 53.20 -19.15
N VAL A 202 10.14 53.17 -20.49
CA VAL A 202 10.99 52.32 -21.34
C VAL A 202 11.93 53.12 -22.25
N ARG A 203 11.86 54.45 -22.25
CA ARG A 203 12.69 55.33 -23.10
C ARG A 203 14.19 55.10 -22.89
N SER A 204 14.58 54.89 -21.64
CA SER A 204 15.95 54.61 -21.21
C SER A 204 16.54 53.37 -21.88
N MET A 205 15.71 52.45 -22.34
CA MET A 205 16.19 51.19 -22.88
C MET A 205 16.61 51.30 -24.35
N LEU A 206 16.30 52.42 -25.02
CA LEU A 206 16.81 52.72 -26.36
C LEU A 206 18.26 53.24 -26.30
N THR A 207 19.21 52.34 -26.06
CA THR A 207 20.65 52.66 -26.06
C THR A 207 21.18 52.93 -27.46
N PHE A 208 22.21 53.77 -27.60
CA PHE A 208 22.69 54.20 -28.91
C PHE A 208 24.20 54.45 -28.96
N SER A 209 24.80 54.25 -30.14
CA SER A 209 26.18 54.63 -30.45
C SER A 209 26.19 55.56 -31.66
N LEU A 210 26.61 56.81 -31.47
CA LEU A 210 26.64 57.79 -32.55
C LEU A 210 27.67 57.45 -33.62
N HIS A 211 28.65 56.58 -33.37
CA HIS A 211 29.50 56.02 -34.42
C HIS A 211 30.25 54.77 -33.95
N ALA A 212 30.18 53.68 -34.72
CA ALA A 212 30.97 52.48 -34.47
C ALA A 212 31.55 51.90 -35.76
N GLU A 213 32.78 51.38 -35.69
CA GLU A 213 33.41 50.61 -36.79
C GLU A 213 33.36 49.10 -36.51
N GLU A 214 33.54 48.68 -35.24
CA GLU A 214 33.46 47.28 -34.79
C GLU A 214 32.00 46.86 -34.47
N ILE A 215 31.16 46.73 -35.49
CA ILE A 215 29.72 46.45 -35.34
C ILE A 215 29.41 45.18 -34.53
N PRO A 216 30.09 44.03 -34.71
CA PRO A 216 29.77 42.80 -33.97
C PRO A 216 29.94 42.92 -32.45
N ARG A 217 30.74 43.90 -31.97
CA ARG A 217 30.97 44.15 -30.54
C ARG A 217 30.06 45.20 -29.94
N CYS A 218 29.29 45.92 -30.76
CA CYS A 218 28.44 46.99 -30.25
C CYS A 218 27.23 46.40 -29.54
N ALA A 219 27.01 46.76 -28.28
CA ALA A 219 25.82 46.34 -27.54
C ALA A 219 24.61 47.29 -27.69
N ALA A 220 24.82 48.50 -28.23
CA ALA A 220 23.77 49.51 -28.33
C ALA A 220 22.62 49.10 -29.28
N ARG A 221 21.37 49.44 -28.94
CA ARG A 221 20.19 49.16 -29.78
C ARG A 221 20.19 49.91 -31.10
N LEU A 222 20.67 51.15 -31.11
CA LEU A 222 20.78 51.97 -32.31
C LEU A 222 22.24 52.33 -32.60
N VAL A 223 22.78 51.90 -33.73
CA VAL A 223 24.18 52.15 -34.10
C VAL A 223 24.25 52.87 -35.43
N PHE A 224 25.03 53.95 -35.49
CA PHE A 224 25.33 54.62 -36.74
C PHE A 224 26.71 54.19 -37.27
N SER A 225 26.78 53.75 -38.53
CA SER A 225 28.07 53.38 -39.14
C SER A 225 28.10 53.58 -40.64
N ASN A 226 29.30 53.58 -41.20
CA ASN A 226 29.53 53.57 -42.64
C ASN A 226 30.15 52.24 -43.11
N THR A 227 30.40 51.28 -42.21
CA THR A 227 30.95 49.98 -42.59
C THR A 227 29.91 49.13 -43.32
N ALA A 228 30.38 48.25 -44.22
CA ALA A 228 29.53 47.38 -45.03
C ALA A 228 29.18 46.04 -44.32
N GLU A 229 29.88 45.73 -43.23
CA GLU A 229 29.68 44.49 -42.47
C GLU A 229 28.57 44.65 -41.43
N SER A 230 27.49 43.90 -41.62
CA SER A 230 26.48 43.64 -40.59
C SER A 230 26.31 42.13 -40.50
N HIS A 231 26.59 41.58 -39.33
CA HIS A 231 26.13 40.24 -38.97
C HIS A 231 25.15 40.42 -37.82
N GLU A 232 23.94 39.90 -37.99
CA GLU A 232 22.88 39.79 -36.97
C GLU A 232 22.08 41.07 -36.61
N ARG A 233 22.32 42.24 -37.26
CA ARG A 233 21.53 43.47 -37.03
C ARG A 233 20.62 43.84 -38.21
N TRP A 234 19.49 44.51 -37.93
CA TRP A 234 18.71 45.23 -38.94
C TRP A 234 19.56 46.33 -39.56
N VAL A 235 19.56 46.43 -40.88
CA VAL A 235 20.34 47.44 -41.60
C VAL A 235 19.39 48.31 -42.39
N ILE A 236 19.38 49.61 -42.09
CA ILE A 236 18.67 50.61 -42.90
C ILE A 236 19.72 51.53 -43.51
N ASN A 237 19.78 51.56 -44.85
CA ASN A 237 20.64 52.48 -45.57
C ASN A 237 19.92 53.83 -45.76
N TRP A 238 20.50 54.90 -45.20
CA TRP A 238 19.88 56.23 -45.20
C TRP A 238 19.85 56.90 -46.57
N THR A 239 20.78 56.58 -47.47
CA THR A 239 20.86 57.19 -48.82
C THR A 239 19.93 56.51 -49.82
N GLU A 240 19.57 55.25 -49.57
CA GLU A 240 18.55 54.47 -50.30
C GLU A 240 17.12 54.82 -49.87
N LYS A 241 16.94 56.02 -49.27
CA LYS A 241 15.65 56.64 -49.00
C LYS A 241 14.83 56.73 -50.31
N ASN A 242 14.06 55.68 -50.61
CA ASN A 242 12.87 55.63 -51.49
C ASN A 242 12.51 54.22 -52.05
N THR A 243 12.74 53.11 -51.34
CA THR A 243 12.34 51.78 -51.88
C THR A 243 11.62 50.84 -50.91
N THR A 244 10.95 51.36 -49.88
CA THR A 244 9.98 50.57 -49.12
C THR A 244 8.58 50.75 -49.71
N GLU A 245 8.34 50.20 -50.91
CA GLU A 245 7.00 49.74 -51.24
C GLU A 245 6.70 48.61 -50.23
N ASN A 246 5.69 48.81 -49.36
CA ASN A 246 5.35 48.05 -48.13
C ASN A 246 6.13 48.38 -46.84
N VAL A 247 5.96 49.60 -46.30
CA VAL A 247 6.29 49.95 -44.90
C VAL A 247 5.27 49.35 -43.89
N ALA A 248 4.25 48.61 -44.36
CA ALA A 248 3.12 48.20 -43.54
C ALA A 248 3.34 46.95 -42.65
N ASP A 249 4.42 46.19 -42.85
CA ASP A 249 4.71 44.98 -42.06
C ASP A 249 5.59 45.33 -40.85
N TYR A 250 4.99 45.97 -39.85
CA TYR A 250 5.63 46.15 -38.54
C TYR A 250 5.69 44.81 -37.81
N LYS A 251 6.84 44.50 -37.22
CA LYS A 251 7.02 43.30 -36.39
C LYS A 251 6.38 43.48 -35.02
N SER A 252 6.52 44.66 -34.42
CA SER A 252 5.96 44.96 -33.12
C SER A 252 4.48 45.36 -33.22
N ILE A 253 3.63 44.67 -32.44
CA ILE A 253 2.20 45.00 -32.29
C ILE A 253 2.04 46.44 -31.76
N TYR A 254 2.96 46.89 -30.90
CA TYR A 254 2.97 48.26 -30.41
C TYR A 254 3.17 49.27 -31.53
N ILE A 255 4.12 49.04 -32.43
CA ILE A 255 4.38 49.94 -33.55
C ILE A 255 3.22 49.94 -34.55
N ALA A 256 2.67 48.77 -34.87
CA ALA A 256 1.45 48.67 -35.68
C ALA A 256 0.29 49.44 -35.07
N ARG A 257 0.17 49.41 -33.72
CA ARG A 257 -0.85 50.16 -33.00
C ARG A 257 -0.61 51.67 -33.06
N LEU A 258 0.63 52.14 -32.86
CA LEU A 258 0.97 53.55 -33.03
C LEU A 258 0.65 54.06 -34.45
N ALA A 259 0.96 53.26 -35.48
CA ALA A 259 0.62 53.60 -36.86
C ALA A 259 -0.91 53.73 -37.06
N ALA A 260 -1.69 52.82 -36.49
CA ALA A 260 -3.16 52.85 -36.58
C ALA A 260 -3.80 54.07 -35.89
N LEU A 261 -3.16 54.58 -34.83
CA LEU A 261 -3.62 55.71 -34.02
C LEU A 261 -3.15 57.07 -34.57
N TRP A 262 -2.13 57.11 -35.44
CA TRP A 262 -1.67 58.35 -36.05
C TRP A 262 -2.72 58.96 -37.00
N ARG A 263 -2.98 60.27 -36.83
CA ARG A 263 -3.93 61.05 -37.65
C ARG A 263 -3.31 62.27 -38.32
N GLY A 264 -1.99 62.45 -38.23
CA GLY A 264 -1.27 63.57 -38.85
C GLY A 264 -0.92 64.72 -37.89
N ASP A 265 -1.39 64.67 -36.65
CA ASP A 265 -1.15 65.69 -35.61
C ASP A 265 -0.46 65.07 -34.39
N ALA A 266 0.66 65.66 -33.97
CA ALA A 266 1.46 65.14 -32.86
C ALA A 266 0.81 65.33 -31.49
N ALA A 267 0.01 66.38 -31.29
CA ALA A 267 -0.68 66.61 -30.02
C ALA A 267 -1.86 65.63 -29.86
N GLU A 268 -2.71 65.50 -30.88
CA GLU A 268 -3.84 64.55 -30.88
C GLU A 268 -3.37 63.10 -30.73
N PHE A 269 -2.26 62.76 -31.39
CA PHE A 269 -1.66 61.44 -31.28
C PHE A 269 -1.23 61.13 -29.85
N LEU A 270 -0.54 62.06 -29.17
CA LEU A 270 -0.09 61.85 -27.80
C LEU A 270 -1.27 61.68 -26.82
N ASP A 271 -2.35 62.43 -27.00
CA ASP A 271 -3.56 62.25 -26.19
C ASP A 271 -4.21 60.88 -26.44
N THR A 272 -4.22 60.42 -27.70
CA THR A 272 -4.81 59.13 -28.09
C THR A 272 -4.04 57.93 -27.55
N ILE A 273 -2.71 58.03 -27.45
CA ILE A 273 -1.87 56.94 -26.92
C ILE A 273 -1.77 56.96 -25.38
N GLN A 274 -2.32 57.97 -24.70
CA GLN A 274 -2.21 58.08 -23.24
C GLN A 274 -2.73 56.83 -22.48
N PRO A 275 -3.92 56.27 -22.80
CA PRO A 275 -4.39 55.05 -22.14
C PRO A 275 -3.45 53.85 -22.37
N LEU A 276 -2.82 53.78 -23.54
CA LEU A 276 -1.83 52.75 -23.86
C LEU A 276 -0.56 52.93 -23.01
N GLU A 277 -0.10 54.17 -22.80
CA GLU A 277 1.05 54.48 -21.94
C GLU A 277 0.78 54.16 -20.47
N ASP A 278 -0.42 54.46 -19.97
CA ASP A 278 -0.84 54.18 -18.59
C ASP A 278 -0.82 52.66 -18.31
N MET A 279 -1.27 51.85 -19.26
CA MET A 279 -1.25 50.38 -19.17
C MET A 279 0.18 49.81 -19.07
N VAL A 280 1.15 50.40 -19.77
CA VAL A 280 2.53 49.86 -19.83
C VAL A 280 3.17 49.81 -18.44
N ALA A 281 2.88 50.78 -17.58
CA ALA A 281 3.38 50.78 -16.20
C ALA A 281 2.95 49.52 -15.41
N HIS A 282 1.76 49.00 -15.69
CA HIS A 282 1.21 47.80 -15.02
C HIS A 282 1.74 46.49 -15.61
N PHE A 283 2.28 46.51 -16.83
CA PHE A 283 2.80 45.31 -17.51
C PHE A 283 4.32 45.18 -17.48
N LEU A 284 5.06 46.18 -16.99
CA LEU A 284 6.52 46.16 -16.93
C LEU A 284 7.10 45.28 -15.83
N ASP A 285 6.33 44.92 -14.81
CA ASP A 285 6.85 44.14 -13.68
C ASP A 285 7.24 42.72 -14.10
N GLY A 286 8.54 42.44 -14.11
CA GLY A 286 9.12 41.13 -14.45
C GLY A 286 9.08 40.74 -15.93
N ARG A 287 8.60 41.59 -16.84
CA ARG A 287 8.53 41.33 -18.29
C ARG A 287 9.62 42.07 -19.07
N SER A 288 9.95 41.57 -20.26
CA SER A 288 10.73 42.36 -21.21
C SER A 288 9.89 43.54 -21.75
N ILE A 289 10.56 44.55 -22.29
CA ILE A 289 9.88 45.72 -22.87
C ILE A 289 8.92 45.30 -23.98
N GLN A 290 9.39 44.44 -24.88
CA GLN A 290 8.61 44.02 -26.04
C GLN A 290 7.32 43.34 -25.57
N GLU A 291 7.42 42.46 -24.57
CA GLU A 291 6.26 41.80 -23.95
C GLU A 291 5.31 42.79 -23.26
N ALA A 292 5.84 43.79 -22.54
CA ALA A 292 5.03 44.80 -21.87
C ALA A 292 4.29 45.71 -22.86
N LEU A 293 4.98 46.17 -23.92
CA LEU A 293 4.41 47.00 -24.99
C LEU A 293 3.42 46.20 -25.85
N GLN A 294 3.70 44.92 -26.09
CA GLN A 294 2.78 44.03 -26.79
C GLN A 294 1.49 43.82 -25.97
N ALA A 295 1.62 43.46 -24.69
CA ALA A 295 0.48 43.20 -23.82
C ALA A 295 -0.43 44.42 -23.64
N SER A 296 0.15 45.62 -23.48
CA SER A 296 -0.65 46.85 -23.40
C SER A 296 -1.40 47.14 -24.71
N SER A 297 -0.78 46.87 -25.85
CA SER A 297 -1.39 47.08 -27.17
C SER A 297 -2.52 46.10 -27.45
N GLU A 298 -2.33 44.82 -27.11
CA GLU A 298 -3.37 43.79 -27.21
C GLU A 298 -4.55 44.11 -26.27
N ARG A 299 -4.26 44.53 -25.03
CA ARG A 299 -5.28 44.97 -24.06
C ARG A 299 -6.10 46.14 -24.60
N HIS A 300 -5.44 47.15 -25.14
CA HIS A 300 -6.11 48.32 -25.69
C HIS A 300 -7.02 47.97 -26.89
N VAL A 301 -6.58 47.06 -27.77
CA VAL A 301 -7.41 46.59 -28.90
C VAL A 301 -8.64 45.83 -28.38
N LEU A 302 -8.47 45.01 -27.35
CA LEU A 302 -9.58 44.27 -26.74
C LEU A 302 -10.61 45.21 -26.11
N ASP A 303 -10.16 46.22 -25.35
CA ASP A 303 -11.03 47.20 -24.72
C ASP A 303 -11.89 47.95 -25.75
N GLU A 304 -11.29 48.40 -26.86
CA GLU A 304 -12.06 49.02 -27.96
C GLU A 304 -13.11 48.10 -28.57
N ARG A 305 -12.75 46.82 -28.81
CA ARG A 305 -13.68 45.85 -29.41
C ARG A 305 -14.88 45.58 -28.52
N VAL A 306 -14.66 45.49 -27.21
CA VAL A 306 -15.74 45.28 -26.24
C VAL A 306 -16.64 46.50 -26.15
N MET A 307 -16.08 47.73 -26.13
CA MET A 307 -16.87 48.96 -26.14
C MET A 307 -17.71 49.10 -27.41
N GLN A 308 -17.21 48.62 -28.55
CA GLN A 308 -17.94 48.63 -29.83
C GLN A 308 -18.96 47.49 -29.97
N ASN A 309 -19.02 46.57 -28.99
CA ASN A 309 -19.91 45.40 -28.97
C ASN A 309 -19.81 44.55 -30.26
N ILE A 310 -18.59 44.28 -30.71
CA ILE A 310 -18.32 43.44 -31.89
C ILE A 310 -18.59 41.96 -31.55
N ASP A 311 -19.23 41.21 -32.45
CA ASP A 311 -19.68 39.82 -32.20
C ASP A 311 -18.54 38.79 -32.02
N ILE A 312 -17.34 39.08 -32.53
CA ILE A 312 -16.18 38.18 -32.45
C ILE A 312 -15.11 38.84 -31.58
N ILE A 313 -15.05 38.39 -30.32
CA ILE A 313 -14.11 38.88 -29.32
C ILE A 313 -13.20 37.73 -28.89
N ASP A 314 -11.93 38.04 -28.68
CA ASP A 314 -10.96 37.08 -28.15
C ASP A 314 -11.32 36.71 -26.71
N THR A 315 -11.84 35.50 -26.52
CA THR A 315 -12.34 35.01 -25.23
C THR A 315 -11.23 34.78 -24.22
N GLU A 316 -10.04 34.34 -24.67
CA GLU A 316 -8.88 34.21 -23.79
C GLU A 316 -8.37 35.58 -23.35
N GLY A 317 -8.38 36.55 -24.26
CA GLY A 317 -8.18 37.96 -23.94
C GLY A 317 -9.14 38.48 -22.87
N LEU A 318 -10.45 38.18 -22.98
CA LEU A 318 -11.46 38.59 -21.99
C LEU A 318 -11.21 37.98 -20.61
N LYS A 319 -10.87 36.68 -20.54
CA LYS A 319 -10.55 36.00 -19.28
C LYS A 319 -9.31 36.62 -18.63
N ASN A 320 -8.21 36.70 -19.40
CA ASN A 320 -6.94 37.24 -18.93
C ASN A 320 -7.06 38.68 -18.44
N ALA A 321 -7.91 39.48 -19.10
CA ALA A 321 -8.24 40.83 -18.66
C ALA A 321 -8.95 40.85 -17.30
N LEU A 322 -10.00 40.06 -17.14
CA LEU A 322 -10.81 40.05 -15.90
C LEU A 322 -10.07 39.47 -14.70
N THR A 323 -9.15 38.52 -14.91
CA THR A 323 -8.38 37.87 -13.85
C THR A 323 -6.97 38.42 -13.67
N GLY A 324 -6.53 39.33 -14.55
CA GLY A 324 -5.19 39.88 -14.58
C GLY A 324 -4.90 40.91 -13.49
N SER A 325 -3.66 41.42 -13.48
CA SER A 325 -3.20 42.46 -12.54
C SER A 325 -3.85 43.84 -12.75
N TYR A 326 -4.54 44.04 -13.87
CA TYR A 326 -5.20 45.28 -14.25
C TYR A 326 -6.56 45.00 -14.91
N PRO A 327 -7.59 44.64 -14.12
CA PRO A 327 -8.92 44.36 -14.64
C PRO A 327 -9.64 45.62 -15.14
N PRO A 328 -10.57 45.49 -16.11
CA PRO A 328 -11.41 46.62 -16.51
C PRO A 328 -12.30 47.06 -15.35
N GLU A 329 -12.65 48.34 -15.30
CA GLU A 329 -13.52 48.91 -14.26
C GLU A 329 -14.82 49.48 -14.85
N GLY A 330 -15.84 49.64 -14.00
CA GLY A 330 -17.10 50.32 -14.33
C GLY A 330 -17.92 49.65 -15.45
N GLU A 331 -18.33 50.45 -16.44
CA GLU A 331 -19.16 49.97 -17.56
C GLU A 331 -18.43 48.93 -18.42
N LEU A 332 -17.12 49.09 -18.61
CA LEU A 332 -16.30 48.16 -19.37
C LEU A 332 -16.30 46.78 -18.71
N TYR A 333 -16.14 46.70 -17.39
CA TYR A 333 -16.22 45.43 -16.65
C TYR A 333 -17.55 44.70 -16.90
N THR A 334 -18.67 45.43 -16.86
CA THR A 334 -20.00 44.87 -17.09
C THR A 334 -20.13 44.29 -18.51
N LEU A 335 -19.60 44.99 -19.52
CA LEU A 335 -19.62 44.53 -20.91
C LEU A 335 -18.78 43.25 -21.11
N TYR A 336 -17.60 43.19 -20.46
CA TYR A 336 -16.76 41.99 -20.46
C TYR A 336 -17.51 40.78 -19.91
N ILE A 337 -18.17 40.91 -18.75
CA ILE A 337 -18.91 39.80 -18.13
C ILE A 337 -20.11 39.36 -18.99
N LYS A 338 -20.83 40.29 -19.62
CA LYS A 338 -21.96 39.94 -20.49
C LYS A 338 -21.52 39.13 -21.71
N GLN A 339 -20.41 39.51 -22.34
CA GLN A 339 -19.85 38.79 -23.48
C GLN A 339 -19.33 37.41 -23.06
N LEU A 340 -18.64 37.35 -21.91
CA LEU A 340 -18.12 36.09 -21.38
C LEU A 340 -19.25 35.13 -20.94
N LEU A 341 -20.40 35.62 -20.48
CA LEU A 341 -21.58 34.80 -20.14
C LEU A 341 -22.13 34.07 -21.37
N HIS A 342 -22.28 34.79 -22.49
CA HIS A 342 -22.75 34.20 -23.75
C HIS A 342 -21.80 33.11 -24.24
N HIS A 343 -20.50 33.37 -24.18
CA HIS A 343 -19.48 32.37 -24.49
C HIS A 343 -19.56 31.16 -23.55
N ALA A 344 -19.66 31.39 -22.23
CA ALA A 344 -19.75 30.31 -21.24
C ALA A 344 -20.91 29.35 -21.51
N ILE A 345 -22.06 29.88 -21.95
CA ILE A 345 -23.24 29.07 -22.30
C ILE A 345 -23.03 28.36 -23.64
N ASN A 346 -22.67 29.08 -24.70
CA ASN A 346 -22.58 28.53 -26.06
C ASN A 346 -21.46 27.51 -26.20
N ALA A 347 -20.30 27.78 -25.60
CA ALA A 347 -19.11 26.93 -25.67
C ALA A 347 -19.01 25.94 -24.50
N ARG A 348 -19.87 26.05 -23.47
CA ARG A 348 -19.82 25.27 -22.22
C ARG A 348 -18.46 25.39 -21.52
N ASP A 349 -17.84 26.57 -21.62
CA ASP A 349 -16.53 26.86 -21.08
C ASP A 349 -16.60 27.01 -19.55
N SER A 350 -16.04 26.04 -18.83
CA SER A 350 -16.08 26.00 -17.36
C SER A 350 -15.33 27.15 -16.70
N GLU A 351 -14.26 27.65 -17.32
CA GLU A 351 -13.48 28.75 -16.77
C GLU A 351 -14.23 30.07 -16.93
N ALA A 352 -14.80 30.30 -18.12
CA ALA A 352 -15.67 31.44 -18.37
C ALA A 352 -16.88 31.43 -17.43
N ALA A 353 -17.52 30.27 -17.25
CA ALA A 353 -18.64 30.08 -16.33
C ALA A 353 -18.28 30.51 -14.91
N ARG A 354 -17.09 30.12 -14.43
CA ARG A 354 -16.57 30.43 -13.09
C ARG A 354 -16.35 31.93 -12.89
N ILE A 355 -15.67 32.58 -13.83
CA ILE A 355 -15.41 34.03 -13.80
C ILE A 355 -16.73 34.80 -13.77
N VAL A 356 -17.67 34.44 -14.65
CA VAL A 356 -18.97 35.12 -14.78
C VAL A 356 -19.83 34.91 -13.54
N THR A 357 -19.93 33.68 -13.03
CA THR A 357 -20.74 33.38 -11.84
C THR A 357 -20.18 34.03 -10.57
N GLN A 358 -18.85 34.12 -10.43
CA GLN A 358 -18.23 34.92 -9.38
C GLN A 358 -18.59 36.41 -9.54
N ALA A 359 -18.50 36.97 -10.75
CA ALA A 359 -18.85 38.37 -10.99
C ALA A 359 -20.33 38.67 -10.67
N ILE A 360 -21.25 37.75 -10.97
CA ILE A 360 -22.69 37.88 -10.65
C ILE A 360 -22.94 37.89 -9.14
N GLU A 361 -22.16 37.13 -8.35
CA GLU A 361 -22.28 37.12 -6.89
C GLU A 361 -21.83 38.43 -6.25
N HIS A 362 -20.83 39.09 -6.85
CA HIS A 362 -20.28 40.34 -6.34
C HIS A 362 -21.08 41.55 -6.80
N GLU A 363 -21.55 41.58 -8.06
CA GLU A 363 -22.22 42.74 -8.66
C GLU A 363 -23.72 42.53 -8.85
N PRO A 364 -24.59 43.11 -7.98
CA PRO A 364 -26.03 42.91 -8.04
C PRO A 364 -26.68 43.39 -9.34
N SER A 365 -26.05 44.34 -10.03
CA SER A 365 -26.52 44.86 -11.32
C SER A 365 -26.54 43.82 -12.45
N LEU A 366 -25.80 42.71 -12.29
CA LEU A 366 -25.74 41.62 -13.27
C LEU A 366 -26.81 40.55 -13.06
N ILE A 367 -27.44 40.48 -11.88
CA ILE A 367 -28.37 39.40 -11.50
C ILE A 367 -29.60 39.35 -12.43
N ASP A 368 -30.26 40.50 -12.66
CA ASP A 368 -31.46 40.58 -13.52
C ASP A 368 -31.17 40.23 -14.99
N TYR A 369 -29.93 40.48 -15.44
CA TYR A 369 -29.49 40.08 -16.76
C TYR A 369 -29.22 38.58 -16.81
N PHE A 370 -28.49 38.06 -15.83
CA PHE A 370 -28.20 36.64 -15.70
C PHE A 370 -29.47 35.79 -15.62
N ASP A 371 -30.41 36.13 -14.75
CA ASP A 371 -31.62 35.31 -14.55
C ASP A 371 -32.47 35.22 -15.82
N ARG A 372 -32.52 36.26 -16.65
CA ARG A 372 -33.18 36.20 -17.96
C ARG A 372 -32.48 35.21 -18.88
N ILE A 373 -31.17 35.38 -19.08
CA ILE A 373 -30.37 34.51 -19.96
C ILE A 373 -30.41 33.05 -19.47
N PHE A 374 -30.31 32.83 -18.16
CA PHE A 374 -30.35 31.49 -17.56
C PHE A 374 -31.70 30.81 -17.77
N ASN A 375 -32.81 31.53 -17.59
CA ASN A 375 -34.15 30.97 -17.82
C ASN A 375 -34.42 30.66 -19.29
N ASP A 376 -33.96 31.50 -20.21
CA ASP A 376 -34.03 31.22 -21.65
C ASP A 376 -33.19 29.98 -21.99
N THR A 377 -31.97 29.90 -21.45
CA THR A 377 -31.08 28.74 -21.62
C THR A 377 -31.68 27.46 -21.04
N LEU A 378 -32.40 27.53 -19.91
CA LEU A 378 -33.09 26.37 -19.32
C LEU A 378 -34.19 25.80 -20.24
N GLN A 379 -34.79 26.63 -21.10
CA GLN A 379 -35.82 26.18 -22.04
C GLN A 379 -35.19 25.58 -23.31
N ASP A 380 -34.17 26.24 -23.85
CA ASP A 380 -33.60 25.88 -25.14
C ASP A 380 -32.46 24.84 -25.03
N GLN A 381 -31.62 24.96 -24.01
CA GLN A 381 -30.38 24.18 -23.81
C GLN A 381 -30.11 23.91 -22.32
N PRO A 382 -30.97 23.13 -21.62
CA PRO A 382 -30.84 22.92 -20.18
C PRO A 382 -29.52 22.24 -19.76
N ASP A 383 -28.85 21.55 -20.67
CA ASP A 383 -27.53 20.98 -20.45
C ASP A 383 -26.42 22.04 -20.36
N ALA A 384 -26.52 23.12 -21.15
CA ALA A 384 -25.63 24.28 -21.04
C ALA A 384 -25.85 25.02 -19.72
N ALA A 385 -27.11 25.20 -19.31
CA ALA A 385 -27.47 25.75 -17.99
C ALA A 385 -26.92 24.88 -16.84
N TYR A 386 -27.01 23.55 -16.97
CA TYR A 386 -26.44 22.61 -16.01
C TYR A 386 -24.92 22.74 -15.92
N ALA A 387 -24.21 22.78 -17.06
CA ALA A 387 -22.76 22.91 -17.11
C ALA A 387 -22.27 24.22 -16.48
N LEU A 388 -22.96 25.34 -16.75
CA LEU A 388 -22.68 26.66 -16.20
C LEU A 388 -22.73 26.65 -14.66
N VAL A 389 -23.82 26.14 -14.09
CA VAL A 389 -24.03 26.12 -12.63
C VAL A 389 -23.09 25.12 -11.95
N ARG A 390 -22.86 23.96 -12.59
CA ARG A 390 -21.94 22.94 -12.09
C ARG A 390 -20.51 23.47 -11.98
N ALA A 391 -20.05 24.25 -12.95
CA ALA A 391 -18.72 24.86 -12.92
C ALA A 391 -18.53 25.77 -11.69
N ARG A 392 -19.57 26.51 -11.28
CA ARG A 392 -19.54 27.34 -10.06
C ARG A 392 -19.56 26.50 -8.78
N LEU A 393 -20.41 25.48 -8.71
CA LEU A 393 -20.54 24.61 -7.53
C LEU A 393 -19.30 23.73 -7.31
N ALA A 394 -18.44 23.55 -8.31
CA ALA A 394 -17.16 22.89 -8.17
C ALA A 394 -16.19 23.65 -7.25
N GLU A 395 -16.32 24.98 -7.13
CA GLU A 395 -15.50 25.80 -6.23
C GLU A 395 -16.05 25.89 -4.79
N GLY A 396 -17.32 25.53 -4.59
CA GLY A 396 -17.97 25.58 -3.29
C GLY A 396 -19.48 25.55 -3.40
N VAL A 397 -20.12 24.89 -2.45
CA VAL A 397 -21.59 24.76 -2.40
C VAL A 397 -22.20 26.07 -1.93
N ASN A 398 -23.23 26.53 -2.64
CA ASN A 398 -23.94 27.77 -2.37
C ASN A 398 -25.46 27.56 -2.56
N ASP A 399 -26.25 27.98 -1.57
CA ASP A 399 -27.71 27.86 -1.54
C ASP A 399 -28.42 28.59 -2.70
N TYR A 400 -27.79 29.59 -3.30
CA TYR A 400 -28.30 30.28 -4.48
C TYR A 400 -28.20 29.43 -5.75
N TRP A 401 -27.14 28.63 -5.88
CA TRP A 401 -26.83 27.85 -7.09
C TRP A 401 -27.41 26.43 -7.05
N LEU A 402 -27.55 25.83 -5.87
CA LEU A 402 -28.08 24.47 -5.71
C LEU A 402 -29.49 24.26 -6.34
N PRO A 403 -30.50 25.11 -6.09
CA PRO A 403 -31.82 24.95 -6.71
C PRO A 403 -31.77 25.07 -8.24
N ARG A 404 -30.87 25.90 -8.76
CA ARG A 404 -30.65 26.10 -10.21
C ARG A 404 -30.03 24.86 -10.84
N LEU A 405 -29.07 24.22 -10.17
CA LEU A 405 -28.48 22.95 -10.61
C LEU A 405 -29.55 21.85 -10.69
N LYS A 406 -30.36 21.70 -9.63
CA LYS A 406 -31.45 20.70 -9.58
C LYS A 406 -32.46 20.90 -10.71
N THR A 407 -32.85 22.15 -10.95
CA THR A 407 -33.81 22.50 -12.02
C THR A 407 -33.23 22.20 -13.39
N ALA A 408 -31.97 22.59 -13.64
CA ALA A 408 -31.28 22.30 -14.90
C ALA A 408 -31.10 20.80 -15.13
N ALA A 409 -30.68 20.05 -14.11
CA ALA A 409 -30.51 18.60 -14.17
C ALA A 409 -31.84 17.89 -14.46
N MET A 410 -32.93 18.27 -13.80
CA MET A 410 -34.25 17.71 -14.05
C MET A 410 -34.71 17.95 -15.49
N ARG A 411 -34.59 19.19 -15.98
CA ARG A 411 -34.99 19.54 -17.36
C ARG A 411 -34.14 18.83 -18.40
N ALA A 412 -32.82 18.77 -18.21
CA ALA A 412 -31.93 18.03 -19.11
C ALA A 412 -32.27 16.54 -19.14
N LEU A 413 -32.59 15.96 -17.98
CA LEU A 413 -32.99 14.56 -17.87
C LEU A 413 -34.35 14.29 -18.49
N ASP A 414 -35.33 15.17 -18.29
CA ASP A 414 -36.65 15.08 -18.95
C ASP A 414 -36.49 15.05 -20.48
N ILE A 415 -35.66 15.94 -21.04
CA ILE A 415 -35.37 15.93 -22.48
C ILE A 415 -34.70 14.62 -22.89
N ALA A 416 -33.72 14.13 -22.11
CA ALA A 416 -33.02 12.88 -22.42
C ALA A 416 -33.95 11.64 -22.36
N VAL A 417 -34.91 11.61 -21.44
CA VAL A 417 -35.92 10.54 -21.34
C VAL A 417 -36.84 10.52 -22.57
N HIS A 418 -37.22 11.69 -23.09
CA HIS A 418 -38.11 11.80 -24.24
C HIS A 418 -37.38 11.69 -25.58
N ALA A 419 -36.10 12.09 -25.66
CA ALA A 419 -35.26 11.91 -26.84
C ALA A 419 -35.10 10.42 -27.12
N ALA A 420 -35.32 9.92 -28.34
CA ALA A 420 -35.26 8.49 -28.69
C ALA A 420 -33.88 7.81 -28.57
N ASP A 421 -32.93 8.42 -27.83
CA ASP A 421 -31.55 7.98 -27.70
C ASP A 421 -31.26 7.49 -26.27
N THR A 422 -31.13 6.16 -26.15
CA THR A 422 -30.82 5.48 -24.88
C THR A 422 -29.41 5.77 -24.36
N GLN A 423 -28.46 6.08 -25.24
CA GLN A 423 -27.09 6.39 -24.85
C GLN A 423 -27.00 7.76 -24.17
N ILE A 424 -27.75 8.75 -24.68
CA ILE A 424 -27.87 10.08 -24.05
C ILE A 424 -28.49 9.96 -22.65
N LEU A 425 -29.60 9.24 -22.52
CA LEU A 425 -30.26 9.00 -21.24
C LEU A 425 -29.34 8.31 -20.23
N SER A 426 -28.67 7.24 -20.67
CA SER A 426 -27.69 6.53 -19.84
C SER A 426 -26.54 7.43 -19.37
N SER A 427 -26.05 8.32 -20.25
CA SER A 427 -24.94 9.22 -19.94
C SER A 427 -25.36 10.25 -18.89
N TRP A 428 -26.57 10.80 -19.02
CA TRP A 428 -27.13 11.73 -18.03
C TRP A 428 -27.34 11.11 -16.66
N LEU A 429 -27.96 9.92 -16.59
CA LEU A 429 -28.16 9.22 -15.32
C LEU A 429 -26.82 8.89 -14.64
N THR A 430 -25.84 8.46 -15.44
CA THR A 430 -24.48 8.19 -14.93
C THR A 430 -23.82 9.46 -14.42
N LEU A 431 -23.93 10.57 -15.16
CA LEU A 431 -23.38 11.86 -14.77
C LEU A 431 -23.99 12.32 -13.43
N ILE A 432 -25.32 12.36 -13.33
CA ILE A 432 -26.03 12.77 -12.11
C ILE A 432 -25.65 11.88 -10.93
N SER A 433 -25.51 10.56 -11.13
CA SER A 433 -25.12 9.64 -10.06
C SER A 433 -23.69 9.82 -9.52
N ARG A 434 -22.80 10.39 -10.33
CA ARG A 434 -21.39 10.64 -9.97
C ARG A 434 -21.21 11.98 -9.27
N GLU A 435 -22.21 12.84 -9.30
CA GLU A 435 -22.13 14.14 -8.63
C GLU A 435 -21.97 13.97 -7.10
N PRO A 436 -21.30 14.94 -6.44
CA PRO A 436 -21.17 15.00 -5.00
C PRO A 436 -22.51 14.91 -4.26
N GLN A 437 -22.54 14.20 -3.11
CA GLN A 437 -23.77 14.04 -2.31
C GLN A 437 -24.33 15.37 -1.80
N ASN A 438 -23.46 16.36 -1.55
CA ASN A 438 -23.85 17.70 -1.11
C ASN A 438 -24.57 18.52 -2.20
N TYR A 439 -24.65 18.03 -3.45
CA TYR A 439 -25.51 18.64 -4.49
C TYR A 439 -26.97 18.20 -4.37
N ASP A 440 -27.26 17.18 -3.55
CA ASP A 440 -28.61 16.70 -3.22
C ASP A 440 -29.45 16.39 -4.47
N LEU A 441 -28.84 15.67 -5.43
CA LEU A 441 -29.47 15.25 -6.69
C LEU A 441 -30.17 13.89 -6.59
N SER A 442 -30.28 13.29 -5.39
CA SER A 442 -30.86 11.95 -5.21
C SER A 442 -32.30 11.85 -5.71
N GLU A 443 -33.12 12.88 -5.46
CA GLU A 443 -34.51 12.92 -5.97
C GLU A 443 -34.57 13.01 -7.50
N VAL A 444 -33.63 13.75 -8.11
CA VAL A 444 -33.53 13.87 -9.58
C VAL A 444 -33.16 12.52 -10.19
N LEU A 445 -32.19 11.83 -9.60
CA LEU A 445 -31.77 10.50 -10.04
C LEU A 445 -32.91 9.48 -9.90
N HIS A 446 -33.61 9.49 -8.76
CA HIS A 446 -34.78 8.62 -8.49
C HIS A 446 -35.86 8.77 -9.58
N LYS A 447 -36.31 10.00 -9.82
CA LYS A 447 -37.29 10.31 -10.87
C LYS A 447 -36.80 9.89 -12.25
N GLY A 448 -35.51 10.12 -12.52
CA GLY A 448 -34.85 9.71 -13.75
C GLY A 448 -34.87 8.20 -13.99
N ILE A 449 -34.52 7.40 -12.98
CA ILE A 449 -34.51 5.94 -13.07
C ILE A 449 -35.91 5.41 -13.35
N ILE A 450 -36.92 5.90 -12.63
CA ILE A 450 -38.33 5.50 -12.83
C ILE A 450 -38.81 5.89 -14.23
N ALA A 451 -38.53 7.11 -14.68
CA ALA A 451 -38.94 7.58 -15.99
C ALA A 451 -38.21 6.84 -17.15
N ALA A 452 -37.00 6.34 -16.91
CA ALA A 452 -36.23 5.54 -17.86
C ALA A 452 -36.65 4.06 -17.90
N GLN A 453 -37.32 3.54 -16.86
CA GLN A 453 -37.69 2.13 -16.72
C GLN A 453 -38.47 1.58 -17.94
N PRO A 454 -39.52 2.25 -18.48
CA PRO A 454 -40.27 1.73 -19.63
C PRO A 454 -39.40 1.52 -20.88
N ARG A 455 -38.33 2.30 -21.05
CA ARG A 455 -37.40 2.15 -22.18
C ARG A 455 -36.41 1.03 -21.99
N ALA A 456 -36.11 0.68 -20.75
CA ALA A 456 -35.26 -0.46 -20.45
C ALA A 456 -35.94 -1.81 -20.82
N HIS A 457 -37.25 -1.81 -21.08
CA HIS A 457 -37.98 -2.92 -21.71
C HIS A 457 -37.69 -3.09 -23.21
N GLU A 458 -36.98 -2.15 -23.84
CA GLU A 458 -36.57 -2.25 -25.24
C GLU A 458 -35.05 -2.35 -25.40
N ASP A 459 -34.28 -1.92 -24.40
CA ASP A 459 -32.81 -1.98 -24.35
C ASP A 459 -32.32 -2.55 -23.01
N GLY A 460 -31.94 -3.83 -23.01
CA GLY A 460 -31.43 -4.53 -21.83
C GLY A 460 -30.15 -3.90 -21.24
N ASN A 461 -29.32 -3.22 -22.03
CA ASN A 461 -28.12 -2.54 -21.51
C ASN A 461 -28.50 -1.33 -20.64
N LEU A 462 -29.58 -0.62 -21.00
CA LEU A 462 -30.14 0.42 -20.14
C LEU A 462 -30.62 -0.21 -18.82
N GLY A 463 -31.30 -1.35 -18.89
CA GLY A 463 -31.73 -2.11 -17.70
C GLY A 463 -30.58 -2.42 -16.73
N CYS A 464 -29.47 -2.97 -17.22
CA CYS A 464 -28.27 -3.21 -16.41
C CYS A 464 -27.76 -1.95 -15.71
N LYS A 465 -27.77 -0.82 -16.43
CA LYS A 465 -27.34 0.48 -15.89
C LYS A 465 -28.31 1.01 -14.85
N LEU A 466 -29.63 0.93 -15.08
CA LEU A 466 -30.63 1.35 -14.10
C LEU A 466 -30.50 0.56 -12.80
N ILE A 467 -30.35 -0.77 -12.88
CA ILE A 467 -30.15 -1.63 -11.70
C ILE A 467 -28.84 -1.28 -10.99
N SER A 468 -27.75 -1.08 -11.73
CA SER A 468 -26.44 -0.69 -11.19
C SER A 468 -26.47 0.66 -10.48
N LEU A 469 -27.18 1.64 -11.04
CA LEU A 469 -27.34 2.97 -10.46
C LEU A 469 -28.25 2.94 -9.23
N ALA A 470 -29.36 2.20 -9.30
CA ALA A 470 -30.27 2.02 -8.17
C ALA A 470 -29.55 1.36 -6.98
N ALA A 471 -28.81 0.27 -7.20
CA ALA A 471 -28.06 -0.40 -6.13
C ALA A 471 -27.02 0.52 -5.45
N LYS A 472 -26.42 1.45 -6.19
CA LYS A 472 -25.38 2.36 -5.67
C LYS A 472 -25.95 3.62 -5.02
N ARG A 473 -27.06 4.17 -5.52
CA ARG A 473 -27.51 5.53 -5.16
C ARG A 473 -29.01 5.68 -4.92
N ASP A 474 -29.84 4.73 -5.35
CA ASP A 474 -31.30 4.77 -5.14
C ASP A 474 -31.87 3.37 -4.80
N PRO A 475 -31.69 2.94 -3.55
CA PRO A 475 -32.02 1.59 -3.10
C PRO A 475 -33.53 1.36 -3.05
N GLN A 476 -34.31 2.43 -2.89
CA GLN A 476 -35.77 2.39 -2.83
C GLN A 476 -36.36 1.89 -4.15
N THR A 477 -35.74 2.26 -5.27
CA THR A 477 -36.18 1.86 -6.62
C THR A 477 -35.59 0.52 -7.04
N LEU A 478 -34.52 0.05 -6.38
CA LEU A 478 -33.87 -1.21 -6.74
C LEU A 478 -34.85 -2.39 -6.69
N ASP A 479 -35.61 -2.53 -5.60
CA ASP A 479 -36.56 -3.64 -5.45
C ASP A 479 -37.71 -3.56 -6.48
N GLN A 480 -38.11 -2.33 -6.85
CA GLN A 480 -39.09 -2.11 -7.92
C GLN A 480 -38.57 -2.60 -9.28
N LEU A 481 -37.31 -2.28 -9.64
CA LEU A 481 -36.69 -2.74 -10.88
C LEU A 481 -36.47 -4.27 -10.87
N LEU A 482 -36.05 -4.81 -9.73
CA LEU A 482 -35.79 -6.24 -9.56
C LEU A 482 -37.04 -7.12 -9.59
N SER A 483 -38.21 -6.52 -9.34
CA SER A 483 -39.53 -7.17 -9.41
C SER A 483 -40.21 -7.05 -10.77
N ASP A 484 -39.64 -6.27 -11.70
CA ASP A 484 -40.17 -6.10 -13.05
C ASP A 484 -39.69 -7.24 -13.96
N GLU A 485 -40.54 -8.26 -14.13
CA GLU A 485 -40.22 -9.44 -14.94
C GLU A 485 -39.81 -9.09 -16.37
N ALA A 486 -40.51 -8.13 -17.00
CA ALA A 486 -40.21 -7.71 -18.38
C ALA A 486 -38.83 -7.07 -18.50
N LEU A 487 -38.39 -6.32 -17.48
CA LEU A 487 -37.04 -5.76 -17.42
C LEU A 487 -35.99 -6.86 -17.24
N ILE A 488 -36.22 -7.75 -16.28
CA ILE A 488 -35.25 -8.77 -15.85
C ILE A 488 -35.00 -9.81 -16.97
N GLU A 489 -36.05 -10.22 -17.68
CA GLU A 489 -35.96 -11.15 -18.82
C GLU A 489 -35.10 -10.61 -19.98
N LEU A 490 -35.02 -9.29 -20.15
CA LEU A 490 -34.30 -8.65 -21.25
C LEU A 490 -32.85 -8.27 -20.91
N LEU A 491 -32.40 -8.49 -19.67
CA LEU A 491 -31.03 -8.18 -19.31
C LEU A 491 -30.03 -9.05 -20.11
N PRO A 492 -28.90 -8.49 -20.58
CA PRO A 492 -27.81 -9.28 -21.15
C PRO A 492 -27.03 -10.05 -20.06
N SER A 493 -26.26 -11.06 -20.48
CA SER A 493 -25.22 -11.67 -19.64
C SER A 493 -24.14 -10.61 -19.29
N PRO A 494 -23.59 -10.58 -18.07
CA PRO A 494 -23.80 -11.56 -16.97
C PRO A 494 -25.02 -11.30 -16.08
N PHE A 495 -25.75 -10.19 -16.26
CA PHE A 495 -26.83 -9.80 -15.33
C PHE A 495 -27.99 -10.80 -15.31
N ASN A 496 -28.45 -11.26 -16.47
CA ASN A 496 -29.55 -12.22 -16.55
C ASN A 496 -29.16 -13.58 -15.95
N GLU A 497 -27.99 -14.10 -16.32
CA GLU A 497 -27.46 -15.37 -15.83
C GLU A 497 -27.24 -15.34 -14.30
N ALA A 498 -26.81 -14.22 -13.73
CA ALA A 498 -26.59 -14.10 -12.29
C ALA A 498 -27.87 -13.84 -11.48
N LEU A 499 -28.80 -13.00 -11.98
CA LEU A 499 -29.98 -12.56 -11.23
C LEU A 499 -31.19 -13.52 -11.37
N ILE A 500 -31.29 -14.25 -12.48
CA ILE A 500 -32.38 -15.22 -12.75
C ILE A 500 -31.89 -16.65 -12.56
N HIS A 501 -30.77 -17.00 -13.21
CA HIS A 501 -30.29 -18.38 -13.26
C HIS A 501 -29.30 -18.71 -12.13
N TYR A 502 -28.78 -17.68 -11.46
CA TYR A 502 -27.83 -17.79 -10.35
C TYR A 502 -26.55 -18.54 -10.72
N GLU A 503 -26.09 -18.38 -11.97
CA GLU A 503 -24.86 -19.00 -12.47
C GLU A 503 -23.62 -18.43 -11.75
N PRO A 504 -22.75 -19.26 -11.14
CA PRO A 504 -21.63 -18.79 -10.33
C PRO A 504 -20.65 -17.89 -11.07
N ASP A 505 -20.30 -18.25 -12.31
CA ASP A 505 -19.37 -17.50 -13.13
C ASP A 505 -19.92 -16.11 -13.47
N ALA A 506 -21.23 -16.02 -13.73
CA ALA A 506 -21.91 -14.75 -13.96
C ALA A 506 -21.98 -13.89 -12.70
N ILE A 507 -22.22 -14.51 -11.53
CA ILE A 507 -22.17 -13.82 -10.23
C ILE A 507 -20.77 -13.23 -9.99
N LEU A 508 -19.70 -13.99 -10.26
CA LEU A 508 -18.33 -13.50 -10.14
C LEU A 508 -18.03 -12.36 -11.13
N GLN A 509 -18.51 -12.45 -12.38
CA GLN A 509 -18.36 -11.36 -13.36
C GLN A 509 -19.08 -10.07 -12.93
N LEU A 510 -20.20 -10.16 -12.18
CA LEU A 510 -20.87 -8.98 -11.64
C LEU A 510 -20.01 -8.21 -10.62
N LEU A 511 -19.04 -8.86 -9.98
CA LEU A 511 -18.10 -8.18 -9.10
C LEU A 511 -17.27 -7.12 -9.85
N GLU A 512 -16.94 -7.37 -11.11
CA GLU A 512 -16.23 -6.41 -11.98
C GLU A 512 -17.09 -5.15 -12.29
N GLN A 513 -18.41 -5.29 -12.27
CA GLN A 513 -19.36 -4.19 -12.51
C GLN A 513 -19.65 -3.38 -11.23
N GLY A 514 -19.42 -4.00 -10.07
CA GLY A 514 -19.44 -3.36 -8.76
C GLY A 514 -19.97 -4.27 -7.67
N ARG A 515 -19.37 -4.16 -6.48
CA ARG A 515 -19.73 -4.94 -5.28
C ARG A 515 -21.22 -4.88 -4.92
N GLU A 516 -21.88 -3.74 -5.15
CA GLU A 516 -23.29 -3.59 -4.79
C GLU A 516 -24.17 -4.57 -5.58
N ILE A 517 -23.86 -4.77 -6.86
CA ILE A 517 -24.59 -5.68 -7.74
C ILE A 517 -24.25 -7.14 -7.46
N PHE A 518 -22.99 -7.43 -7.12
CA PHE A 518 -22.59 -8.73 -6.60
C PHE A 518 -23.41 -9.12 -5.35
N PHE A 519 -23.54 -8.21 -4.37
CA PHE A 519 -24.34 -8.47 -3.18
C PHE A 519 -25.84 -8.58 -3.47
N VAL A 520 -26.38 -7.85 -4.44
CA VAL A 520 -27.77 -8.02 -4.88
C VAL A 520 -28.01 -9.43 -5.41
N ALA A 521 -27.11 -9.94 -6.27
CA ALA A 521 -27.21 -11.30 -6.79
C ALA A 521 -27.14 -12.35 -5.67
N LEU A 522 -26.19 -12.20 -4.75
CA LEU A 522 -26.05 -13.11 -3.60
C LEU A 522 -27.21 -13.03 -2.62
N GLY A 523 -27.72 -11.84 -2.31
CA GLY A 523 -28.85 -11.68 -1.41
C GLY A 523 -30.12 -12.31 -1.98
N ARG A 524 -30.37 -12.16 -3.29
CA ARG A 524 -31.45 -12.88 -3.97
C ARG A 524 -31.25 -14.39 -3.94
N ALA A 525 -30.04 -14.88 -4.21
CA ALA A 525 -29.73 -16.31 -4.19
C ALA A 525 -29.88 -16.90 -2.78
N ALA A 526 -29.42 -16.19 -1.74
CA ALA A 526 -29.55 -16.60 -0.35
C ALA A 526 -31.03 -16.66 0.07
N HIS A 527 -31.81 -15.62 -0.26
CA HIS A 527 -33.24 -15.60 0.06
C HIS A 527 -34.02 -16.70 -0.65
N ALA A 528 -33.63 -17.05 -1.87
CA ALA A 528 -34.21 -18.15 -2.63
C ALA A 528 -33.59 -19.54 -2.33
N ASN A 529 -32.64 -19.63 -1.39
CA ASN A 529 -31.93 -20.86 -0.99
C ASN A 529 -31.25 -21.59 -2.18
N ILE A 530 -30.68 -20.85 -3.12
CA ILE A 530 -30.08 -21.40 -4.35
C ILE A 530 -28.65 -21.88 -4.09
N LYS A 531 -28.50 -23.19 -3.91
CA LYS A 531 -27.20 -23.80 -3.58
C LYS A 531 -26.11 -23.62 -4.63
N GLN A 532 -26.46 -23.53 -5.93
CA GLN A 532 -25.46 -23.42 -6.99
C GLN A 532 -24.67 -22.11 -6.88
N ALA A 533 -25.32 -21.02 -6.45
CA ALA A 533 -24.74 -19.68 -6.40
C ALA A 533 -23.55 -19.56 -5.44
N PHE A 534 -23.48 -20.41 -4.41
CA PHE A 534 -22.49 -20.32 -3.33
C PHE A 534 -21.39 -21.36 -3.52
N THR A 535 -20.59 -21.21 -4.56
CA THR A 535 -19.35 -22.00 -4.74
C THR A 535 -18.27 -21.52 -3.76
N SER A 536 -17.22 -22.33 -3.59
CA SER A 536 -16.07 -21.95 -2.76
C SER A 536 -15.44 -20.61 -3.18
N GLU A 537 -15.33 -20.35 -4.48
CA GLU A 537 -14.79 -19.10 -5.00
C GLU A 537 -15.70 -17.90 -4.73
N VAL A 538 -17.02 -18.06 -4.92
CA VAL A 538 -18.00 -17.00 -4.62
C VAL A 538 -17.98 -16.66 -3.12
N LEU A 539 -17.93 -17.66 -2.24
CA LEU A 539 -17.88 -17.46 -0.80
C LEU A 539 -16.58 -16.78 -0.35
N GLN A 540 -15.43 -17.12 -0.95
CA GLN A 540 -14.16 -16.44 -0.67
C GLN A 540 -14.21 -14.96 -1.05
N ASN A 541 -14.73 -14.62 -2.24
CA ASN A 541 -14.88 -13.24 -2.68
C ASN A 541 -15.90 -12.47 -1.80
N PHE A 542 -17.04 -13.10 -1.50
CA PHE A 542 -18.02 -12.53 -0.57
C PHE A 542 -17.41 -12.23 0.80
N TRP A 543 -16.66 -13.18 1.35
CA TRP A 543 -16.03 -13.05 2.65
C TRP A 543 -14.97 -11.95 2.67
N HIS A 544 -14.13 -11.88 1.63
CA HIS A 544 -13.16 -10.80 1.47
C HIS A 544 -13.84 -9.42 1.51
N LEU A 545 -14.91 -9.24 0.73
CA LEU A 545 -15.66 -7.97 0.70
C LEU A 545 -16.38 -7.68 2.02
N TYR A 546 -16.88 -8.72 2.70
CA TYR A 546 -17.50 -8.60 4.03
C TYR A 546 -16.49 -8.06 5.06
N LEU A 547 -15.26 -8.58 5.07
CA LEU A 547 -14.21 -8.12 5.98
C LEU A 547 -13.71 -6.71 5.67
N GLU A 548 -13.57 -6.37 4.38
CA GLU A 548 -13.05 -5.06 4.00
C GLU A 548 -13.98 -3.95 4.49
N HIS A 549 -15.30 -4.04 4.28
CA HIS A 549 -16.22 -2.93 4.54
C HIS A 549 -17.60 -3.40 5.07
N ASN A 550 -17.85 -3.19 6.37
CA ASN A 550 -19.17 -3.40 6.99
C ASN A 550 -20.27 -2.39 6.56
N SER A 551 -19.99 -1.46 5.63
CA SER A 551 -20.89 -0.35 5.32
C SER A 551 -21.13 -0.20 3.82
N THR A 552 -21.87 -1.14 3.23
CA THR A 552 -22.65 -0.85 2.01
C THR A 552 -23.92 -0.08 2.40
N SER A 553 -23.76 1.17 2.86
CA SER A 553 -24.86 1.98 3.41
C SER A 553 -25.98 2.29 2.43
N SER A 554 -25.78 2.08 1.13
CA SER A 554 -26.83 2.26 0.13
C SER A 554 -27.78 1.07 0.09
N LEU A 555 -27.35 -0.19 0.14
CA LEU A 555 -28.24 -1.31 -0.20
C LEU A 555 -29.45 -1.48 0.75
N THR A 556 -30.56 -2.02 0.25
CA THR A 556 -31.69 -2.49 1.08
C THR A 556 -31.21 -3.58 2.04
N SER A 557 -31.86 -3.70 3.21
CA SER A 557 -31.41 -4.58 4.30
C SER A 557 -31.10 -6.02 3.85
N ILE A 558 -31.93 -6.60 3.00
CA ILE A 558 -31.81 -7.98 2.50
C ILE A 558 -30.55 -8.23 1.64
N TYR A 559 -29.93 -7.18 1.08
CA TYR A 559 -28.70 -7.29 0.28
C TYR A 559 -27.46 -6.87 1.06
N HIS A 560 -27.58 -6.51 2.35
CA HIS A 560 -26.40 -6.22 3.15
C HIS A 560 -25.58 -7.49 3.38
N PRO A 561 -24.24 -7.41 3.32
CA PRO A 561 -23.36 -8.55 3.57
C PRO A 561 -23.65 -9.25 4.91
N VAL A 562 -23.95 -8.49 5.96
CA VAL A 562 -24.32 -9.04 7.28
C VAL A 562 -25.59 -9.89 7.21
N GLN A 563 -26.62 -9.44 6.50
CA GLN A 563 -27.89 -10.17 6.38
C GLN A 563 -27.75 -11.41 5.48
N ILE A 564 -26.92 -11.32 4.44
CA ILE A 564 -26.55 -12.48 3.60
C ILE A 564 -25.84 -13.53 4.46
N LEU A 565 -24.82 -13.12 5.23
CA LEU A 565 -24.10 -14.02 6.12
C LEU A 565 -25.01 -14.63 7.19
N GLU A 566 -25.89 -13.83 7.80
CA GLU A 566 -26.89 -14.30 8.76
C GLU A 566 -27.80 -15.36 8.14
N THR A 567 -28.25 -15.16 6.90
CA THR A 567 -29.07 -16.15 6.16
C THR A 567 -28.28 -17.44 5.91
N LEU A 568 -27.01 -17.33 5.51
CA LEU A 568 -26.12 -18.49 5.30
C LEU A 568 -25.88 -19.27 6.60
N ILE A 569 -25.73 -18.59 7.73
CA ILE A 569 -25.51 -19.22 9.04
C ILE A 569 -26.78 -19.87 9.57
N THR A 570 -27.93 -19.20 9.47
CA THR A 570 -29.18 -19.65 10.09
C THR A 570 -29.90 -20.72 9.29
N THR A 571 -29.93 -20.60 7.95
CA THR A 571 -30.69 -21.52 7.08
C THR A 571 -29.80 -22.38 6.19
N GLY A 572 -28.55 -21.95 5.96
CA GLY A 572 -27.64 -22.58 5.00
C GLY A 572 -27.31 -24.04 5.31
N ALA A 573 -27.43 -24.48 6.57
CA ALA A 573 -27.27 -25.89 6.94
C ALA A 573 -28.22 -26.82 6.14
N THR A 574 -29.39 -26.33 5.74
CA THR A 574 -30.40 -27.14 5.02
C THR A 574 -30.18 -27.22 3.51
N TRP A 575 -29.51 -26.22 2.90
CA TRP A 575 -29.50 -26.07 1.44
C TRP A 575 -28.12 -25.86 0.82
N LEU A 576 -27.11 -25.37 1.58
CA LEU A 576 -25.75 -25.23 1.06
C LEU A 576 -25.13 -26.58 0.69
N SER A 577 -24.23 -26.58 -0.29
CA SER A 577 -23.44 -27.76 -0.64
C SER A 577 -22.39 -28.06 0.45
N ASP A 578 -21.89 -29.29 0.52
CA ASP A 578 -20.87 -29.65 1.51
C ASP A 578 -19.57 -28.86 1.32
N ASP A 579 -19.22 -28.54 0.07
CA ASP A 579 -18.06 -27.70 -0.26
C ASP A 579 -18.25 -26.26 0.22
N ALA A 580 -19.45 -25.69 0.02
CA ALA A 580 -19.81 -24.37 0.51
C ALA A 580 -19.77 -24.29 2.05
N ILE A 581 -20.28 -25.33 2.72
CA ILE A 581 -20.23 -25.45 4.18
C ILE A 581 -18.78 -25.50 4.66
N LEU A 582 -17.95 -26.36 4.07
CA LEU A 582 -16.54 -26.46 4.41
C LEU A 582 -15.81 -25.13 4.22
N THR A 583 -16.04 -24.45 3.11
CA THR A 583 -15.43 -23.14 2.82
C THR A 583 -15.90 -22.08 3.81
N LEU A 584 -17.20 -21.95 4.06
CA LEU A 584 -17.73 -20.99 5.04
C LEU A 584 -17.22 -21.25 6.46
N MET A 585 -17.21 -22.52 6.91
CA MET A 585 -16.61 -22.91 8.18
C MET A 585 -15.13 -22.53 8.25
N THR A 586 -14.36 -22.79 7.19
CA THR A 586 -12.93 -22.48 7.14
C THR A 586 -12.69 -20.97 7.18
N LEU A 587 -13.51 -20.16 6.52
CA LEU A 587 -13.41 -18.70 6.51
C LEU A 587 -13.74 -18.11 7.89
N LEU A 588 -14.86 -18.55 8.50
CA LEU A 588 -15.25 -18.16 9.87
C LEU A 588 -14.14 -18.48 10.88
N LEU A 589 -13.54 -19.66 10.75
CA LEU A 589 -12.45 -20.10 11.60
C LEU A 589 -11.13 -19.37 11.29
N THR A 590 -10.79 -19.07 10.04
CA THR A 590 -9.53 -18.36 9.72
C THR A 590 -9.51 -16.97 10.36
N ASP A 591 -10.63 -16.24 10.27
CA ASP A 591 -10.70 -14.83 10.69
C ASP A 591 -11.25 -14.61 12.10
N GLN A 592 -11.31 -15.66 12.94
CA GLN A 592 -11.64 -15.56 14.37
C GLN A 592 -13.08 -15.17 14.71
N TYR A 593 -14.04 -15.47 13.83
CA TYR A 593 -15.47 -15.30 14.08
C TYR A 593 -16.07 -16.50 14.83
N ASP A 594 -15.55 -16.79 16.02
CA ASP A 594 -15.87 -18.00 16.79
C ASP A 594 -17.35 -18.07 17.17
N GLU A 595 -18.00 -16.94 17.52
CA GLU A 595 -19.43 -16.92 17.86
C GLU A 595 -20.32 -17.30 16.67
N LEU A 596 -20.05 -16.73 15.49
CA LEU A 596 -20.76 -17.04 14.25
C LEU A 596 -20.50 -18.48 13.80
N PHE A 597 -19.26 -18.96 13.98
CA PHE A 597 -18.92 -20.36 13.74
C PHE A 597 -19.71 -21.30 14.65
N LEU A 598 -19.79 -21.04 15.96
CA LEU A 598 -20.53 -21.87 16.90
C LEU A 598 -22.03 -21.88 16.59
N GLN A 599 -22.60 -20.73 16.23
CA GLN A 599 -23.98 -20.63 15.79
C GLN A 599 -24.22 -21.50 14.55
N PHE A 600 -23.36 -21.37 13.54
CA PHE A 600 -23.46 -22.18 12.33
C PHE A 600 -23.28 -23.67 12.61
N ALA A 601 -22.31 -24.02 13.46
CA ALA A 601 -22.04 -25.39 13.87
C ALA A 601 -23.20 -26.02 14.65
N GLY A 602 -23.93 -25.22 15.46
CA GLY A 602 -25.18 -25.64 16.09
C GLY A 602 -26.22 -26.07 15.07
N HIS A 603 -26.52 -25.21 14.09
CA HIS A 603 -27.44 -25.54 13.00
C HIS A 603 -26.98 -26.73 12.16
N LEU A 604 -25.67 -26.84 11.87
CA LEU A 604 -25.10 -28.00 11.18
C LEU A 604 -25.20 -29.28 12.02
N GLY A 605 -25.10 -29.18 13.34
CA GLY A 605 -25.27 -30.29 14.28
C GLY A 605 -26.69 -30.83 14.29
N GLU A 606 -27.69 -29.93 14.33
CA GLU A 606 -29.13 -30.27 14.25
C GLU A 606 -29.49 -31.04 12.97
N HIS A 607 -28.75 -30.80 11.88
CA HIS A 607 -28.93 -31.45 10.59
C HIS A 607 -27.94 -32.58 10.29
N GLU A 608 -27.11 -33.00 11.26
CA GLU A 608 -26.10 -34.05 11.10
C GLU A 608 -25.05 -33.77 10.00
N ARG A 609 -24.80 -32.51 9.65
CA ARG A 609 -23.85 -32.09 8.59
C ARG A 609 -22.54 -31.49 9.11
N LEU A 610 -22.42 -31.26 10.42
CA LEU A 610 -21.20 -30.73 11.04
C LEU A 610 -20.00 -31.67 10.85
N TYR A 611 -20.26 -32.98 10.85
CA TYR A 611 -19.26 -34.03 10.62
C TYR A 611 -19.57 -34.72 9.29
N PRO A 612 -18.62 -34.88 8.33
CA PRO A 612 -17.16 -34.83 8.49
C PRO A 612 -16.40 -33.48 8.33
N PRO A 613 -16.95 -32.37 7.78
CA PRO A 613 -16.12 -31.24 7.32
C PRO A 613 -15.37 -30.52 8.45
N LEU A 614 -15.82 -30.63 9.71
CA LEU A 614 -15.20 -29.98 10.86
C LEU A 614 -13.68 -30.18 10.95
N ALA A 615 -13.19 -31.42 10.81
CA ALA A 615 -11.77 -31.68 10.96
C ALA A 615 -10.94 -31.00 9.85
N THR A 616 -11.45 -31.03 8.61
CA THR A 616 -10.83 -30.36 7.47
C THR A 616 -10.88 -28.84 7.61
N ALA A 617 -12.00 -28.27 8.08
CA ALA A 617 -12.13 -26.84 8.33
C ALA A 617 -11.14 -26.36 9.39
N LEU A 618 -11.03 -27.08 10.52
CA LEU A 618 -10.06 -26.77 11.57
C LEU A 618 -8.62 -26.89 11.06
N GLN A 619 -8.31 -27.90 10.24
CA GLN A 619 -7.00 -28.06 9.63
C GLN A 619 -6.63 -26.89 8.71
N HIS A 620 -7.56 -26.46 7.85
CA HIS A 620 -7.33 -25.39 6.87
C HIS A 620 -7.42 -23.98 7.46
N SER A 621 -8.04 -23.80 8.63
CA SER A 621 -8.20 -22.50 9.28
C SER A 621 -6.89 -21.84 9.75
N GLY A 622 -5.78 -22.58 9.79
CA GLY A 622 -4.50 -22.09 10.33
C GLY A 622 -4.50 -21.80 11.83
N ARG A 623 -5.55 -22.18 12.56
CA ARG A 623 -5.66 -21.97 14.01
C ARG A 623 -4.60 -22.73 14.78
N GLY A 624 -4.12 -22.10 15.86
CA GLY A 624 -3.23 -22.75 16.82
C GLY A 624 -3.95 -23.90 17.56
N VAL A 625 -3.17 -24.90 17.97
CA VAL A 625 -3.67 -26.12 18.61
C VAL A 625 -4.54 -25.85 19.84
N ASN A 626 -4.17 -24.86 20.66
CA ASN A 626 -4.96 -24.47 21.84
C ASN A 626 -6.32 -23.88 21.45
N SER A 627 -6.38 -23.03 20.41
CA SER A 627 -7.64 -22.46 19.93
C SER A 627 -8.55 -23.55 19.37
N ILE A 628 -7.99 -24.54 18.67
CA ILE A 628 -8.77 -25.71 18.20
C ILE A 628 -9.31 -26.53 19.38
N LEU A 629 -8.52 -26.72 20.44
CA LEU A 629 -8.98 -27.39 21.66
C LEU A 629 -10.15 -26.64 22.32
N ASP A 630 -10.05 -25.32 22.40
CA ASP A 630 -11.10 -24.46 22.97
C ASP A 630 -12.39 -24.54 22.14
N ILE A 631 -12.28 -24.46 20.80
CA ILE A 631 -13.42 -24.57 19.88
C ILE A 631 -14.10 -25.93 19.99
N VAL A 632 -13.35 -27.03 19.95
CA VAL A 632 -13.93 -28.38 20.10
C VAL A 632 -14.54 -28.57 21.49
N GLY A 633 -13.93 -28.00 22.53
CA GLY A 633 -14.48 -28.00 23.88
C GLY A 633 -15.80 -27.24 23.98
N GLN A 634 -15.92 -26.09 23.33
CA GLN A 634 -17.19 -25.34 23.25
C GLN A 634 -18.26 -26.11 22.47
N LEU A 635 -17.90 -26.74 21.34
CA LEU A 635 -18.82 -27.58 20.57
C LEU A 635 -19.33 -28.79 21.39
N LEU A 636 -18.49 -29.39 22.23
CA LEU A 636 -18.90 -30.44 23.18
C LEU A 636 -19.85 -29.90 24.25
N ASN A 637 -19.54 -28.73 24.82
CA ASN A 637 -20.37 -28.11 25.87
C ASN A 637 -21.74 -27.68 25.36
N HIS A 638 -21.84 -27.29 24.09
CA HIS A 638 -23.10 -26.94 23.41
C HIS A 638 -23.83 -28.14 22.81
N GLU A 639 -23.36 -29.37 23.08
CA GLU A 639 -23.94 -30.62 22.55
C GLU A 639 -23.97 -30.71 21.01
N CYS A 640 -23.21 -29.85 20.31
CA CYS A 640 -23.05 -29.90 18.85
C CYS A 640 -22.21 -31.11 18.41
N LEU A 641 -21.37 -31.64 19.30
CA LEU A 641 -20.55 -32.83 19.08
C LEU A 641 -20.76 -33.85 20.19
N THR A 642 -20.71 -35.13 19.83
CA THR A 642 -20.53 -36.23 20.79
C THR A 642 -19.06 -36.38 21.16
N GLU A 643 -18.79 -36.97 22.33
CA GLU A 643 -17.42 -37.28 22.77
C GLU A 643 -16.64 -38.14 21.75
N GLN A 644 -17.33 -39.06 21.06
CA GLN A 644 -16.73 -39.90 20.02
C GLN A 644 -16.37 -39.09 18.77
N GLN A 645 -17.22 -38.15 18.35
CA GLN A 645 -16.90 -37.25 17.23
C GLN A 645 -15.74 -36.33 17.56
N ALA A 646 -15.66 -35.81 18.80
CA ALA A 646 -14.51 -34.99 19.22
C ALA A 646 -13.18 -35.77 19.17
N ILE A 647 -13.16 -37.02 19.66
CA ILE A 647 -11.99 -37.90 19.51
C ILE A 647 -11.65 -38.12 18.04
N ASN A 648 -12.63 -38.41 17.19
CA ASN A 648 -12.39 -38.63 15.76
C ASN A 648 -11.83 -37.37 15.08
N THR A 649 -12.27 -36.18 15.49
CA THR A 649 -11.72 -34.89 15.03
C THR A 649 -10.26 -34.75 15.46
N TYR A 650 -9.93 -35.00 16.74
CA TYR A 650 -8.55 -34.97 17.22
C TYR A 650 -7.65 -35.97 16.51
N VAL A 651 -8.12 -37.18 16.25
CA VAL A 651 -7.38 -38.21 15.51
C VAL A 651 -7.12 -37.79 14.07
N THR A 652 -8.14 -37.25 13.39
CA THR A 652 -8.01 -36.75 12.01
C THR A 652 -6.98 -35.63 11.94
N LEU A 653 -7.02 -34.67 12.86
CA LEU A 653 -6.05 -33.58 12.94
C LEU A 653 -4.64 -34.05 13.27
N LEU A 654 -4.49 -34.97 14.24
CA LEU A 654 -3.18 -35.54 14.61
C LEU A 654 -2.54 -36.29 13.44
N ASN A 655 -3.33 -37.03 12.67
CA ASN A 655 -2.85 -37.71 11.46
C ASN A 655 -2.50 -36.71 10.35
N ALA A 656 -3.33 -35.67 10.15
CA ALA A 656 -3.06 -34.63 9.15
C ALA A 656 -1.80 -33.80 9.46
N TRP A 657 -1.42 -33.69 10.73
CA TRP A 657 -0.20 -33.01 11.18
C TRP A 657 0.95 -33.96 11.49
N ASP A 658 0.89 -35.21 11.02
CA ASP A 658 1.94 -36.22 11.18
C ASP A 658 2.45 -36.37 12.62
N TRP A 659 1.60 -36.09 13.61
CA TRP A 659 1.95 -36.14 15.03
C TRP A 659 3.14 -35.25 15.43
N HIS A 660 3.34 -34.11 14.77
CA HIS A 660 4.40 -33.15 15.10
C HIS A 660 4.35 -32.63 16.55
N GLN A 661 5.48 -32.14 17.06
CA GLN A 661 5.60 -31.63 18.44
C GLN A 661 4.61 -30.50 18.78
N ASN A 662 4.19 -29.71 17.80
CA ASN A 662 3.20 -28.65 18.03
C ASN A 662 1.80 -29.21 18.32
N ALA A 663 1.50 -30.46 17.92
CA ALA A 663 0.23 -31.13 18.13
C ALA A 663 0.14 -31.88 19.48
N LEU A 664 1.17 -31.82 20.32
CA LEU A 664 1.20 -32.49 21.62
C LEU A 664 0.01 -32.14 22.54
N PRO A 665 -0.46 -30.89 22.61
CA PRO A 665 -1.65 -30.58 23.41
C PRO A 665 -2.90 -31.36 22.98
N LEU A 666 -3.09 -31.60 21.67
CA LEU A 666 -4.18 -32.46 21.17
C LEU A 666 -4.00 -33.91 21.58
N ALA A 667 -2.78 -34.45 21.47
CA ALA A 667 -2.48 -35.80 21.90
C ALA A 667 -2.76 -35.99 23.41
N GLN A 668 -2.39 -35.00 24.23
CA GLN A 668 -2.69 -34.98 25.65
C GLN A 668 -4.18 -34.90 25.94
N GLN A 669 -4.92 -34.05 25.22
CA GLN A 669 -6.38 -33.97 25.37
C GLN A 669 -7.08 -35.27 24.96
N LEU A 670 -6.67 -35.88 23.85
CA LEU A 670 -7.14 -37.20 23.43
C LEU A 670 -6.92 -38.24 24.54
N ALA A 671 -5.73 -38.26 25.15
CA ALA A 671 -5.44 -39.16 26.26
C ALA A 671 -6.31 -38.91 27.51
N ARG A 672 -6.57 -37.64 27.85
CA ARG A 672 -7.46 -37.27 28.96
C ARG A 672 -8.89 -37.77 28.70
N MET A 673 -9.44 -37.53 27.51
CA MET A 673 -10.78 -38.01 27.15
C MET A 673 -10.85 -39.54 27.20
N LEU A 674 -9.83 -40.24 26.70
CA LEU A 674 -9.77 -41.70 26.76
C LEU A 674 -9.67 -42.24 28.19
N GLN A 675 -9.08 -41.48 29.11
CA GLN A 675 -8.99 -41.84 30.52
C GLN A 675 -10.32 -41.59 31.25
N GLN A 676 -11.01 -40.50 30.95
CA GLN A 676 -12.27 -40.13 31.58
C GLN A 676 -13.43 -41.02 31.12
N ASN A 677 -13.45 -41.39 29.84
CA ASN A 677 -14.62 -42.05 29.23
C ASN A 677 -14.27 -43.44 28.68
N PRO A 678 -14.37 -44.52 29.49
CA PRO A 678 -13.93 -45.87 29.13
C PRO A 678 -14.67 -46.49 27.94
N ASN A 679 -15.85 -45.99 27.58
CA ASN A 679 -16.66 -46.56 26.49
C ASN A 679 -16.25 -46.05 25.09
N LEU A 680 -15.37 -45.05 25.01
CA LEU A 680 -14.95 -44.49 23.72
C LEU A 680 -14.08 -45.48 22.93
N THR A 681 -14.29 -45.50 21.62
CA THR A 681 -13.62 -46.41 20.68
C THR A 681 -12.51 -45.69 19.93
N VAL A 682 -11.32 -46.28 19.90
CA VAL A 682 -10.16 -45.77 19.17
C VAL A 682 -9.39 -46.92 18.55
N ALA A 683 -8.94 -46.72 17.30
CA ALA A 683 -8.19 -47.72 16.57
C ALA A 683 -6.86 -48.05 17.28
N PRO A 684 -6.44 -49.33 17.35
CA PRO A 684 -5.21 -49.73 18.04
C PRO A 684 -3.97 -48.98 17.55
N GLN A 685 -3.89 -48.66 16.25
CA GLN A 685 -2.76 -47.94 15.66
C GLN A 685 -2.58 -46.54 16.26
N ILE A 686 -3.69 -45.85 16.58
CA ILE A 686 -3.67 -44.53 17.21
C ILE A 686 -3.15 -44.64 18.66
N LEU A 687 -3.55 -45.68 19.40
CA LEU A 687 -3.06 -45.91 20.77
C LEU A 687 -1.55 -46.19 20.79
N TRP A 688 -1.05 -46.96 19.81
CA TRP A 688 0.38 -47.19 19.64
C TRP A 688 1.15 -45.92 19.30
N GLN A 689 0.60 -45.09 18.41
CA GLN A 689 1.20 -43.81 18.05
C GLN A 689 1.20 -42.84 19.25
N LEU A 690 0.11 -42.81 20.03
CA LEU A 690 0.00 -42.04 21.26
C LEU A 690 1.05 -42.48 22.30
N LEU A 691 1.28 -43.79 22.45
CA LEU A 691 2.36 -44.33 23.29
C LEU A 691 3.75 -43.94 22.80
N LYS A 692 3.99 -44.00 21.48
CA LYS A 692 5.27 -43.64 20.87
C LYS A 692 5.59 -42.17 21.16
N VAL A 693 4.65 -41.27 20.86
CA VAL A 693 4.80 -39.84 21.11
C VAL A 693 5.01 -39.57 22.59
N ALA A 694 4.20 -40.16 23.47
CA ALA A 694 4.37 -40.02 24.91
C ALA A 694 5.74 -40.53 25.41
N GLY A 695 6.29 -41.57 24.79
CA GLY A 695 7.62 -42.09 25.09
C GLY A 695 8.77 -41.19 24.63
N GLU A 696 8.58 -40.48 23.52
CA GLU A 696 9.52 -39.46 23.01
C GLU A 696 9.56 -38.24 23.92
N ILE A 697 8.40 -37.73 24.35
CA ILE A 697 8.30 -36.54 25.22
C ILE A 697 8.32 -36.83 26.72
N LYS A 698 8.39 -38.11 27.11
CA LYS A 698 8.38 -38.59 28.50
C LYS A 698 7.12 -38.19 29.29
N ASP A 699 5.97 -38.14 28.62
CA ASP A 699 4.66 -37.85 29.25
C ASP A 699 4.01 -39.13 29.81
N GLU A 700 4.06 -39.28 31.13
CA GLU A 700 3.51 -40.44 31.82
C GLU A 700 1.98 -40.52 31.73
N HIS A 701 1.27 -39.40 31.76
CA HIS A 701 -0.20 -39.40 31.78
C HIS A 701 -0.76 -39.92 30.46
N THR A 702 -0.25 -39.38 29.36
CA THR A 702 -0.62 -39.79 27.99
C THR A 702 -0.30 -41.27 27.77
N ALA A 703 0.90 -41.71 28.18
CA ALA A 703 1.30 -43.10 28.06
C ALA A 703 0.46 -44.05 28.93
N ARG A 704 0.05 -43.62 30.12
CA ARG A 704 -0.80 -44.40 31.03
C ARG A 704 -2.19 -44.65 30.44
N ALA A 705 -2.82 -43.62 29.87
CA ALA A 705 -4.13 -43.73 29.22
C ALA A 705 -4.08 -44.72 28.05
N ALA A 706 -3.10 -44.56 27.15
CA ALA A 706 -2.91 -45.45 26.00
C ALA A 706 -2.61 -46.90 26.41
N THR A 707 -1.73 -47.10 27.40
CA THR A 707 -1.37 -48.43 27.92
C THR A 707 -2.61 -49.14 28.47
N ARG A 708 -3.43 -48.48 29.30
CA ARG A 708 -4.65 -49.10 29.84
C ARG A 708 -5.60 -49.57 28.75
N ARG A 709 -5.77 -48.76 27.69
CA ARG A 709 -6.62 -49.12 26.55
C ARG A 709 -6.08 -50.30 25.76
N LEU A 710 -4.78 -50.33 25.51
CA LEU A 710 -4.14 -51.46 24.84
C LEU A 710 -4.25 -52.75 25.67
N LEU A 711 -4.08 -52.68 27.00
CA LEU A 711 -4.27 -53.84 27.88
C LEU A 711 -5.70 -54.37 27.85
N LEU A 712 -6.70 -53.49 27.87
CA LEU A 712 -8.10 -53.89 27.71
C LEU A 712 -8.36 -54.54 26.34
N GLN A 713 -7.77 -53.99 25.26
CA GLN A 713 -7.87 -54.61 23.93
C GLN A 713 -7.19 -55.99 23.90
N MET A 714 -6.06 -56.15 24.59
CA MET A 714 -5.34 -57.42 24.69
C MET A 714 -6.13 -58.52 25.42
N GLU A 715 -6.99 -58.16 26.39
CA GLU A 715 -7.86 -59.13 27.07
C GLU A 715 -8.88 -59.78 26.14
N HIS A 716 -9.22 -59.11 25.04
CA HIS A 716 -10.16 -59.59 24.02
C HIS A 716 -9.48 -60.36 22.88
N ILE A 717 -8.16 -60.54 22.90
CA ILE A 717 -7.46 -61.36 21.90
C ILE A 717 -7.79 -62.83 22.13
N ASP A 718 -8.32 -63.47 21.10
CA ASP A 718 -8.72 -64.88 21.11
C ASP A 718 -7.59 -65.81 21.57
N ASP A 719 -7.96 -66.88 22.25
CA ASP A 719 -7.04 -67.89 22.79
C ASP A 719 -6.17 -68.54 21.69
N ASP A 720 -6.68 -68.61 20.47
CA ASP A 720 -5.98 -69.17 19.31
C ASP A 720 -4.91 -68.22 18.72
N ALA A 721 -4.99 -66.92 19.02
CA ALA A 721 -4.04 -65.88 18.60
C ALA A 721 -2.91 -65.64 19.62
N THR A 722 -2.42 -66.71 20.28
CA THR A 722 -1.39 -66.61 21.34
C THR A 722 -0.10 -65.93 20.88
N ASN A 723 0.32 -66.11 19.63
CA ASN A 723 1.52 -65.47 19.09
C ASN A 723 1.36 -63.94 18.97
N GLU A 724 0.23 -63.49 18.44
CA GLU A 724 -0.10 -62.06 18.30
C GLU A 724 -0.21 -61.38 19.66
N PHE A 725 -0.84 -62.04 20.63
CA PHE A 725 -0.87 -61.58 22.01
C PHE A 725 0.54 -61.36 22.59
N VAL A 726 1.44 -62.34 22.41
CA VAL A 726 2.82 -62.26 22.92
C VAL A 726 3.62 -61.17 22.21
N GLU A 727 3.45 -61.00 20.90
CA GLU A 727 4.11 -59.93 20.14
C GLU A 727 3.65 -58.55 20.60
N THR A 728 2.35 -58.38 20.81
CA THR A 728 1.74 -57.14 21.34
C THR A 728 2.26 -56.84 22.74
N LEU A 729 2.37 -57.87 23.60
CA LEU A 729 2.92 -57.75 24.96
C LEU A 729 4.40 -57.31 24.95
N ILE A 730 5.21 -57.92 24.08
CA ILE A 730 6.64 -57.58 23.91
C ILE A 730 6.78 -56.15 23.41
N GLN A 731 5.99 -55.77 22.41
CA GLN A 731 5.98 -54.41 21.87
C GLN A 731 5.61 -53.40 22.96
N LEU A 732 4.56 -53.68 23.75
CA LEU A 732 4.13 -52.80 24.84
C LEU A 732 5.24 -52.62 25.88
N GLN A 733 5.82 -53.72 26.34
CA GLN A 733 6.91 -53.72 27.30
C GLN A 733 8.11 -52.90 26.81
N LYS A 734 8.47 -53.04 25.52
CA LYS A 734 9.56 -52.28 24.89
C LYS A 734 9.26 -50.79 24.89
N VAL A 735 8.04 -50.39 24.51
CA VAL A 735 7.65 -48.97 24.38
C VAL A 735 7.54 -48.28 25.74
N ILE A 736 7.11 -48.98 26.80
CA ILE A 736 6.97 -48.40 28.14
C ILE A 736 8.22 -48.54 29.02
N GLN A 737 9.30 -49.17 28.53
CA GLN A 737 10.49 -49.51 29.33
C GLN A 737 11.10 -48.30 30.05
N TRP A 738 10.98 -47.11 29.46
CA TRP A 738 11.51 -45.86 29.99
C TRP A 738 10.82 -45.40 31.28
N ASN A 739 9.62 -45.89 31.62
CA ASN A 739 8.84 -45.46 32.80
C ASN A 739 8.63 -46.62 33.78
N ALA A 740 9.09 -46.48 35.03
CA ALA A 740 8.95 -47.52 36.06
C ALA A 740 7.49 -47.75 36.49
N ASN A 741 6.67 -46.71 36.57
CA ASN A 741 5.26 -46.82 36.97
C ASN A 741 4.44 -47.58 35.93
N LEU A 742 4.65 -47.31 34.64
CA LEU A 742 3.98 -48.03 33.55
C LEU A 742 4.41 -49.50 33.50
N ARG A 743 5.70 -49.79 33.70
CA ARG A 743 6.18 -51.17 33.86
C ARG A 743 5.52 -51.86 35.05
N GLY A 744 5.44 -51.19 36.19
CA GLY A 744 4.73 -51.70 37.37
C GLY A 744 3.26 -52.00 37.09
N MET A 745 2.58 -51.11 36.36
CA MET A 745 1.18 -51.29 35.91
C MET A 745 1.03 -52.50 34.98
N LEU A 746 1.89 -52.63 33.97
CA LEU A 746 1.91 -53.79 33.07
C LEU A 746 2.13 -55.09 33.85
N LEU A 747 3.11 -55.14 34.76
CA LEU A 747 3.42 -56.33 35.53
C LEU A 747 2.31 -56.69 36.54
N LYS A 748 1.65 -55.68 37.13
CA LYS A 748 0.48 -55.90 38.00
C LYS A 748 -0.66 -56.54 37.21
N TRP A 749 -1.02 -55.94 36.08
CA TRP A 749 -2.03 -56.48 35.16
C TRP A 749 -1.65 -57.89 34.69
N TRP A 750 -0.38 -58.11 34.31
CA TRP A 750 0.10 -59.40 33.83
C TRP A 750 -0.03 -60.51 34.87
N ARG A 751 0.29 -60.22 36.14
CA ARG A 751 0.11 -61.19 37.24
C ARG A 751 -1.36 -61.56 37.42
N GLU A 752 -2.25 -60.58 37.34
CA GLU A 752 -3.69 -60.80 37.44
C GLU A 752 -4.24 -61.59 36.25
N TYR A 753 -3.83 -61.23 35.04
CA TYR A 753 -4.15 -61.97 33.82
C TYR A 753 -3.69 -63.43 33.94
N VAL A 754 -2.41 -63.68 34.26
CA VAL A 754 -1.85 -65.03 34.44
C VAL A 754 -2.60 -65.83 35.50
N ARG A 755 -2.99 -65.20 36.62
CA ARG A 755 -3.78 -65.84 37.68
C ARG A 755 -5.12 -66.35 37.17
N ASN A 756 -5.75 -65.62 36.24
CA ASN A 756 -7.08 -65.93 35.73
C ASN A 756 -7.09 -66.85 34.49
N GLN A 757 -5.96 -67.08 33.83
CA GLN A 757 -5.91 -67.92 32.62
C GLN A 757 -5.98 -69.43 32.92
N PRO A 758 -6.42 -70.33 32.03
CA PRO A 758 -6.30 -71.78 32.22
C PRO A 758 -4.85 -72.31 32.17
N LEU A 759 -4.56 -73.46 32.81
CA LEU A 759 -3.20 -74.06 32.84
C LEU A 759 -2.67 -74.35 31.42
N VAL A 760 -3.55 -74.82 30.53
CA VAL A 760 -3.19 -75.11 29.12
C VAL A 760 -2.71 -73.85 28.41
N ARG A 761 -3.38 -72.71 28.61
CA ARG A 761 -2.99 -71.42 28.03
C ARG A 761 -1.66 -70.93 28.61
N LEU A 762 -1.46 -71.05 29.92
CA LEU A 762 -0.17 -70.69 30.53
C LEU A 762 1.01 -71.49 29.96
N GLN A 763 0.83 -72.80 29.73
CA GLN A 763 1.86 -73.64 29.11
C GLN A 763 2.15 -73.23 27.66
N LYS A 764 1.13 -72.83 26.89
CA LYS A 764 1.32 -72.25 25.55
C LYS A 764 2.07 -70.93 25.62
N LEU A 765 1.73 -70.05 26.57
CA LEU A 765 2.40 -68.76 26.78
C LEU A 765 3.88 -68.95 27.17
N ASP A 766 4.21 -69.84 28.10
CA ASP A 766 5.61 -70.12 28.49
C ASP A 766 6.45 -70.62 27.32
N ARG A 767 5.90 -71.51 26.47
CA ARG A 767 6.57 -71.98 25.26
C ARG A 767 6.80 -70.85 24.24
N THR A 768 5.84 -69.95 24.10
CA THR A 768 5.90 -68.83 23.13
C THR A 768 6.84 -67.72 23.58
N LEU A 769 6.94 -67.51 24.89
CA LEU A 769 7.88 -66.58 25.52
C LEU A 769 9.32 -67.11 25.56
N ASP A 770 9.52 -68.42 25.40
CA ASP A 770 10.84 -69.04 25.40
C ASP A 770 11.73 -68.51 24.25
N GLY A 771 12.98 -68.20 24.57
CA GLY A 771 13.94 -67.65 23.60
C GLY A 771 13.70 -66.20 23.16
N LYS A 772 12.64 -65.52 23.64
CA LYS A 772 12.40 -64.09 23.36
C LYS A 772 13.25 -63.22 24.30
N ARG A 773 13.95 -62.22 23.76
CA ARG A 773 14.79 -61.30 24.56
C ARG A 773 13.93 -60.32 25.35
N ASN A 774 14.38 -59.92 26.54
CA ASN A 774 13.76 -58.90 27.40
C ASN A 774 12.39 -59.24 28.02
N VAL A 775 11.94 -60.50 27.96
CA VAL A 775 10.69 -60.96 28.60
C VAL A 775 10.91 -61.86 29.83
N ASP A 776 12.13 -61.95 30.34
CA ASP A 776 12.47 -62.91 31.41
C ASP A 776 11.59 -62.73 32.64
N GLU A 777 11.28 -61.49 33.03
CA GLU A 777 10.40 -61.19 34.16
C GLU A 777 8.94 -61.62 33.89
N ILE A 778 8.43 -61.32 32.69
CA ILE A 778 7.08 -61.71 32.25
C ILE A 778 6.95 -63.23 32.20
N ARG A 779 7.95 -63.92 31.66
CA ARG A 779 8.02 -65.38 31.60
C ARG A 779 8.13 -66.00 32.99
N THR A 780 8.95 -65.43 33.88
CA THR A 780 9.10 -65.91 35.26
C THR A 780 7.75 -65.88 36.01
N ILE A 781 6.92 -64.86 35.77
CA ILE A 781 5.56 -64.78 36.33
C ILE A 781 4.69 -65.95 35.84
N VAL A 782 4.75 -66.28 34.54
CA VAL A 782 4.03 -67.44 33.97
C VAL A 782 4.54 -68.75 34.57
N GLN A 783 5.85 -68.94 34.66
CA GLN A 783 6.47 -70.14 35.22
C GLN A 783 6.12 -70.33 36.69
N THR A 784 6.12 -69.25 37.46
CA THR A 784 5.68 -69.24 38.86
C THR A 784 4.21 -69.62 38.96
N GLY A 785 3.35 -69.06 38.10
CA GLY A 785 1.94 -69.42 38.02
C GLY A 785 1.70 -70.90 37.66
N ILE A 786 2.47 -71.44 36.70
CA ILE A 786 2.44 -72.86 36.34
C ILE A 786 2.90 -73.73 37.51
N ALA A 787 4.00 -73.38 38.16
CA ALA A 787 4.56 -74.12 39.28
C ALA A 787 3.58 -74.16 40.46
N LEU A 788 2.98 -73.02 40.82
CA LEU A 788 1.97 -72.92 41.87
C LEU A 788 0.74 -73.79 41.55
N ARG A 789 0.27 -73.79 40.31
CA ARG A 789 -0.85 -74.66 39.89
C ARG A 789 -0.51 -76.13 39.87
N ARG A 790 0.73 -76.50 39.53
CA ARG A 790 1.20 -77.89 39.62
C ARG A 790 1.31 -78.35 41.07
N LEU A 791 1.76 -77.47 41.97
CA LEU A 791 1.83 -77.74 43.41
C LEU A 791 0.44 -77.99 44.00
N LEU A 792 -0.52 -77.12 43.68
CA LEU A 792 -1.90 -77.27 44.14
C LEU A 792 -2.60 -78.45 43.46
N GLY A 793 -2.38 -78.66 42.16
CA GLY A 793 -3.13 -79.64 41.37
C GLY A 793 -4.60 -79.23 41.29
N GLN A 794 -5.50 -80.15 41.63
CA GLN A 794 -6.93 -79.86 41.80
C GLN A 794 -7.29 -79.47 43.24
N ARG A 795 -6.29 -79.43 44.14
CA ARG A 795 -6.53 -79.29 45.58
C ARG A 795 -6.75 -77.85 45.99
N SER A 796 -7.58 -77.66 47.00
CA SER A 796 -7.64 -76.38 47.72
C SER A 796 -6.36 -76.14 48.53
N LEU A 797 -6.11 -74.89 48.93
CA LEU A 797 -5.00 -74.57 49.84
C LEU A 797 -5.15 -75.29 51.20
N SER A 798 -6.38 -75.53 51.64
CA SER A 798 -6.66 -76.28 52.87
C SER A 798 -6.26 -77.75 52.74
N GLU A 799 -6.62 -78.40 51.63
CA GLU A 799 -6.25 -79.79 51.34
C GLU A 799 -4.73 -79.94 51.15
N LEU A 800 -4.08 -78.93 50.55
CA LEU A 800 -2.63 -78.92 50.47
C LEU A 800 -2.00 -78.82 51.86
N ALA A 801 -2.53 -77.97 52.75
CA ALA A 801 -2.01 -77.81 54.12
C ALA A 801 -2.12 -79.12 54.92
N GLU A 802 -3.25 -79.82 54.83
CA GLU A 802 -3.45 -81.13 55.47
C GLU A 802 -2.50 -82.19 54.93
N GLY A 803 -2.31 -82.23 53.61
CA GLY A 803 -1.34 -83.12 52.97
C GLY A 803 0.11 -82.84 53.41
N VAL A 804 0.49 -81.56 53.52
CA VAL A 804 1.82 -81.15 54.02
C VAL A 804 2.00 -81.53 55.49
N GLN A 805 0.99 -81.32 56.34
CA GLN A 805 1.02 -81.69 57.76
C GLN A 805 1.20 -83.20 57.94
N THR A 806 0.48 -84.01 57.15
CA THR A 806 0.61 -85.47 57.18
C THR A 806 2.01 -85.91 56.77
N ALA A 807 2.54 -85.35 55.68
CA ALA A 807 3.90 -85.64 55.23
C ALA A 807 4.96 -85.23 56.26
N TYR A 808 4.79 -84.06 56.91
CA TYR A 808 5.67 -83.59 57.97
C TYR A 808 5.70 -84.57 59.15
N ALA A 809 4.52 -84.97 59.67
CA ALA A 809 4.44 -85.88 60.81
C ALA A 809 5.10 -87.24 60.53
N ILE A 810 4.91 -87.79 59.31
CA ILE A 810 5.55 -89.06 58.92
C ILE A 810 7.08 -88.90 58.87
N LEU A 811 7.58 -87.83 58.26
CA LEU A 811 9.02 -87.59 58.14
C LEU A 811 9.67 -87.26 59.50
N GLU A 812 8.97 -86.57 60.40
CA GLU A 812 9.41 -86.29 61.77
C GLU A 812 9.58 -87.60 62.54
N VAL A 813 8.56 -88.48 62.53
CA VAL A 813 8.62 -89.80 63.18
C VAL A 813 9.74 -90.66 62.58
N LEU A 814 9.93 -90.65 61.26
CA LEU A 814 11.05 -91.34 60.62
C LEU A 814 12.41 -90.76 61.03
N SER A 815 12.52 -89.43 61.13
CA SER A 815 13.74 -88.78 61.58
C SER A 815 14.07 -89.15 63.02
N GLU A 816 13.08 -89.12 63.93
CA GLU A 816 13.25 -89.48 65.34
C GLU A 816 13.60 -90.97 65.52
N ALA A 817 12.93 -91.86 64.78
CA ALA A 817 13.15 -93.30 64.87
C ALA A 817 14.56 -93.73 64.41
N PHE A 818 15.23 -92.91 63.59
CA PHE A 818 16.53 -93.22 62.99
C PHE A 818 17.58 -92.11 63.20
N ASP A 819 17.42 -91.22 64.20
CA ASP A 819 18.35 -90.12 64.48
C ASP A 819 19.69 -90.64 65.05
N PRO A 820 20.83 -90.45 64.35
CA PRO A 820 22.14 -90.88 64.83
C PRO A 820 22.71 -90.02 65.98
N SER A 821 22.05 -88.91 66.34
CA SER A 821 22.55 -87.95 67.33
C SER A 821 21.98 -88.14 68.75
N ALA A 822 21.01 -89.03 68.93
CA ALA A 822 20.62 -89.50 70.25
C ALA A 822 21.80 -90.21 70.91
N ARG A 823 22.12 -89.88 72.18
CA ARG A 823 23.34 -90.28 72.92
C ARG A 823 23.52 -91.79 73.20
N GLY A 824 22.94 -92.69 72.42
CA GLY A 824 23.25 -94.11 72.41
C GLY A 824 23.35 -94.61 70.97
N GLU A 825 24.38 -95.40 70.67
CA GLU A 825 24.44 -96.17 69.41
C GLU A 825 23.27 -97.18 69.41
N VAL A 826 22.11 -96.73 68.95
CA VAL A 826 21.04 -97.64 68.57
C VAL A 826 21.45 -98.23 67.22
N GLY A 827 22.18 -99.34 67.26
CA GLY A 827 22.40 -100.15 66.07
C GLY A 827 21.04 -100.61 65.55
N LEU A 828 20.71 -100.23 64.31
CA LEU A 828 19.48 -100.68 63.67
C LEU A 828 19.54 -102.21 63.50
N ASP A 829 18.75 -102.94 64.27
CA ASP A 829 18.62 -104.39 64.07
C ASP A 829 17.70 -104.69 62.88
N ILE A 830 18.33 -104.99 61.75
CA ILE A 830 17.66 -105.31 60.48
C ILE A 830 16.77 -106.55 60.62
N GLU A 831 17.13 -107.51 61.47
CA GLU A 831 16.32 -108.72 61.70
C GLU A 831 15.01 -108.36 62.42
N THR A 832 15.06 -107.55 63.48
CA THR A 832 13.86 -107.05 64.18
C THR A 832 12.97 -106.20 63.28
N LEU A 833 13.54 -105.32 62.44
CA LEU A 833 12.77 -104.52 61.49
C LEU A 833 12.07 -105.41 60.45
N ARG A 834 12.76 -106.41 59.89
CA ARG A 834 12.16 -107.39 58.97
C ARG A 834 11.07 -108.21 59.66
N ALA A 835 11.29 -108.67 60.88
CA ALA A 835 10.31 -109.43 61.64
C ALA A 835 9.07 -108.59 61.95
N GLY A 836 9.23 -107.31 62.30
CA GLY A 836 8.13 -106.38 62.53
C GLY A 836 7.31 -106.09 61.26
N LEU A 837 7.97 -105.93 60.11
CA LEU A 837 7.31 -105.77 58.82
C LEU A 837 6.61 -107.05 58.36
N ALA A 838 7.22 -108.22 58.56
CA ALA A 838 6.64 -109.53 58.24
C ALA A 838 5.43 -109.86 59.14
N ALA A 839 5.46 -109.49 60.43
CA ALA A 839 4.35 -109.69 61.35
C ALA A 839 3.11 -108.85 61.00
N ARG A 840 3.28 -107.76 60.25
CA ARG A 840 2.22 -106.88 59.75
C ARG A 840 1.96 -107.05 58.25
N GLU A 841 2.50 -108.11 57.67
CA GLU A 841 2.45 -108.31 56.23
C GLU A 841 1.00 -108.37 55.72
N GLU A 842 0.09 -108.99 56.48
CA GLU A 842 -1.34 -109.10 56.13
C GLU A 842 -2.12 -107.77 56.16
N GLU A 843 -1.57 -106.68 56.72
CA GLU A 843 -2.26 -105.38 56.83
C GLU A 843 -2.38 -104.66 55.46
N LEU A 844 -1.56 -105.04 54.48
CA LEU A 844 -1.57 -104.48 53.12
C LEU A 844 -1.69 -105.59 52.09
N SER A 845 -2.47 -105.37 51.04
CA SER A 845 -2.51 -106.27 49.88
C SER A 845 -1.17 -106.31 49.12
N PRO A 846 -0.88 -107.35 48.34
CA PRO A 846 0.37 -107.45 47.57
C PRO A 846 0.62 -106.26 46.63
N ASP A 847 -0.45 -105.69 46.05
CA ASP A 847 -0.36 -104.54 45.17
C ASP A 847 -0.12 -103.24 45.96
N GLU A 848 -0.78 -103.05 47.09
CA GLU A 848 -0.52 -101.91 47.99
C GLU A 848 0.90 -101.94 48.55
N ARG A 849 1.44 -103.11 48.88
CA ARG A 849 2.84 -103.25 49.31
C ARG A 849 3.82 -102.87 48.21
N ARG A 850 3.55 -103.27 46.96
CA ARG A 850 4.38 -102.88 45.81
C ARG A 850 4.33 -101.39 45.55
N ILE A 851 3.14 -100.79 45.65
CA ILE A 851 2.93 -99.35 45.55
C ILE A 851 3.70 -98.65 46.67
N LEU A 852 3.50 -99.04 47.94
CA LEU A 852 4.17 -98.44 49.09
C LEU A 852 5.70 -98.57 49.04
N ALA A 853 6.24 -99.73 48.64
CA ALA A 853 7.68 -99.93 48.49
C ALA A 853 8.26 -99.06 47.36
N LYS A 854 7.54 -98.95 46.24
CA LYS A 854 7.91 -98.05 45.15
C LYS A 854 7.86 -96.59 45.63
N ASP A 855 6.80 -96.19 46.32
CA ASP A 855 6.62 -94.84 46.82
C ASP A 855 7.67 -94.46 47.86
N PHE A 856 8.07 -95.36 48.77
CA PHE A 856 9.19 -95.12 49.68
C PHE A 856 10.52 -94.92 48.94
N LYS A 857 10.77 -95.72 47.90
CA LYS A 857 11.98 -95.58 47.08
C LYS A 857 11.99 -94.25 46.33
N GLU A 858 10.89 -93.90 45.67
CA GLU A 858 10.76 -92.65 44.91
C GLU A 858 10.77 -91.43 45.85
N LEU A 859 10.12 -91.50 47.01
CA LEU A 859 10.14 -90.46 48.03
C LEU A 859 11.56 -90.23 48.57
N ALA A 860 12.31 -91.29 48.86
CA ALA A 860 13.71 -91.18 49.27
C ALA A 860 14.57 -90.52 48.18
N GLN A 861 14.38 -90.89 46.91
CA GLN A 861 15.07 -90.27 45.77
C GLN A 861 14.69 -88.79 45.60
N LEU A 862 13.42 -88.43 45.78
CA LEU A 862 12.95 -87.05 45.74
C LEU A 862 13.54 -86.22 46.88
N ILE A 863 13.57 -86.75 48.11
CA ILE A 863 14.20 -86.08 49.26
C ILE A 863 15.69 -85.85 49.00
N VAL A 864 16.41 -86.84 48.47
CA VAL A 864 17.83 -86.70 48.09
C VAL A 864 17.98 -85.64 46.99
N SER A 865 17.16 -85.67 45.95
CA SER A 865 17.21 -84.68 44.87
C SER A 865 16.91 -83.25 45.37
N LEU A 866 15.92 -83.08 46.24
CA LEU A 866 15.60 -81.81 46.89
C LEU A 866 16.77 -81.31 47.75
N ALA A 867 17.43 -82.21 48.48
CA ALA A 867 18.61 -81.89 49.29
C ALA A 867 19.85 -81.55 48.45
N GLU A 868 20.09 -82.25 47.34
CA GLU A 868 21.20 -81.98 46.42
C GLU A 868 21.03 -80.66 45.67
N ASN A 869 19.79 -80.34 45.27
CA ASN A 869 19.48 -79.08 44.58
C ASN A 869 19.60 -77.85 45.49
N ARG A 870 19.57 -78.01 46.82
CA ARG A 870 19.91 -76.95 47.80
C ARG A 870 21.40 -76.55 47.77
N ARG A 871 22.30 -77.45 47.33
CA ARG A 871 23.75 -77.32 47.56
C ARG A 871 24.54 -76.57 46.49
N LYS A 872 23.95 -76.19 45.35
CA LYS A 872 24.75 -75.70 44.20
C LYS A 872 25.26 -74.24 44.29
N ARG A 873 24.89 -73.43 45.29
CA ARG A 873 25.43 -72.04 45.44
C ARG A 873 25.69 -71.52 46.86
N SER A 874 25.40 -72.27 47.93
CA SER A 874 25.48 -71.74 49.31
C SER A 874 26.87 -71.77 49.97
N LEU A 875 27.92 -72.24 49.30
CA LEU A 875 29.25 -72.42 49.93
C LEU A 875 29.97 -71.13 50.37
N ILE A 876 29.38 -69.93 50.18
CA ILE A 876 30.05 -68.63 50.44
C ILE A 876 29.26 -67.73 51.43
N ARG A 877 28.06 -68.09 51.89
CA ARG A 877 27.26 -67.23 52.80
C ARG A 877 26.74 -68.04 54.00
N GLY A 878 26.83 -67.47 55.21
CA GLY A 878 26.43 -68.16 56.45
C GLY A 878 24.97 -68.59 56.44
N GLU A 879 24.73 -69.89 56.66
CA GLU A 879 23.42 -70.55 56.48
C GLU A 879 22.28 -69.95 57.32
N GLU A 880 22.58 -69.48 58.54
CA GLU A 880 21.56 -68.89 59.44
C GLU A 880 21.01 -67.55 58.94
N ASN A 881 21.81 -66.77 58.20
CA ASN A 881 21.35 -65.47 57.71
C ASN A 881 20.43 -65.61 56.49
N ILE A 882 20.71 -66.61 55.63
CA ILE A 882 19.89 -66.92 54.45
C ILE A 882 18.52 -67.43 54.86
N ASP A 883 18.44 -68.35 55.83
CA ASP A 883 17.13 -68.89 56.26
C ASP A 883 16.25 -67.79 56.85
N ARG A 884 16.83 -66.87 57.64
CA ARG A 884 16.12 -65.69 58.14
C ARG A 884 15.69 -64.75 57.01
N GLN A 885 16.56 -64.51 56.03
CA GLN A 885 16.28 -63.66 54.87
C GLN A 885 15.20 -64.27 53.95
N LEU A 886 15.18 -65.58 53.78
CA LEU A 886 14.12 -66.29 53.05
C LEU A 886 12.78 -66.21 53.80
N MET A 887 12.78 -66.43 55.12
CA MET A 887 11.57 -66.35 55.95
C MET A 887 11.05 -64.92 56.17
N SER A 888 11.90 -63.89 56.06
CA SER A 888 11.48 -62.49 56.07
C SER A 888 11.04 -61.99 54.68
N GLY A 889 11.26 -62.80 53.64
CA GLY A 889 11.00 -62.45 52.25
C GLY A 889 12.05 -61.52 51.62
N GLU A 890 13.18 -61.30 52.30
CA GLU A 890 14.31 -60.49 51.82
C GLU A 890 15.14 -61.19 50.73
N GLU A 891 15.12 -62.52 50.67
CA GLU A 891 15.76 -63.33 49.62
C GLU A 891 14.73 -64.16 48.83
N ALA A 892 14.95 -64.30 47.52
CA ALA A 892 14.08 -65.08 46.63
C ALA A 892 14.48 -66.56 46.63
N PRO A 893 13.50 -67.50 46.70
CA PRO A 893 13.81 -68.92 46.74
C PRO A 893 14.33 -69.44 45.40
N GLN A 894 15.44 -70.18 45.43
CA GLN A 894 16.09 -70.79 44.25
C GLN A 894 15.90 -72.30 44.18
N SER A 895 15.44 -72.92 45.26
CA SER A 895 15.12 -74.35 45.33
C SER A 895 13.74 -74.57 45.94
N ALA A 896 13.17 -75.76 45.74
CA ALA A 896 11.88 -76.11 46.35
C ALA A 896 11.94 -76.08 47.90
N VAL A 897 13.09 -76.41 48.49
CA VAL A 897 13.31 -76.32 49.95
C VAL A 897 13.29 -74.86 50.42
N GLU A 898 13.96 -73.95 49.70
CA GLU A 898 13.91 -72.52 50.00
C GLU A 898 12.52 -71.94 49.76
N ALA A 899 11.80 -72.39 48.73
CA ALA A 899 10.43 -71.97 48.48
C ALA A 899 9.50 -72.36 49.63
N MET A 900 9.66 -73.55 50.22
CA MET A 900 8.92 -73.95 51.42
C MET A 900 9.22 -73.04 52.61
N LYS A 901 10.50 -72.68 52.84
CA LYS A 901 10.89 -71.74 53.91
C LYS A 901 10.33 -70.34 53.67
N TRP A 902 10.39 -69.85 52.44
CA TRP A 902 9.84 -68.56 52.02
C TRP A 902 8.31 -68.53 52.18
N MET A 903 7.60 -69.59 51.75
CA MET A 903 6.15 -69.71 51.95
C MET A 903 5.78 -69.79 53.43
N SER A 904 6.57 -70.50 54.24
CA SER A 904 6.38 -70.54 55.70
C SER A 904 6.51 -69.15 56.33
N GLY A 905 7.53 -68.37 55.95
CA GLY A 905 7.70 -66.99 56.36
C GLY A 905 6.51 -66.09 55.97
N TYR A 906 6.04 -66.21 54.72
CA TYR A 906 4.87 -65.48 54.22
C TYR A 906 3.59 -65.82 55.01
N LEU A 907 3.31 -67.12 55.20
CA LEU A 907 2.11 -67.59 55.91
C LEU A 907 2.14 -67.25 57.40
N ASN A 908 3.33 -67.17 58.01
CA ASN A 908 3.53 -66.72 59.38
C ASN A 908 3.48 -65.20 59.54
N GLY A 909 3.23 -64.44 58.46
CA GLY A 909 3.17 -62.98 58.49
C GLY A 909 4.52 -62.31 58.75
N MET A 910 5.63 -63.03 58.61
CA MET A 910 6.99 -62.49 58.81
C MET A 910 7.43 -61.62 57.64
N HIS A 911 6.78 -61.77 56.48
CA HIS A 911 7.00 -60.88 55.35
C HIS A 911 6.35 -59.53 55.67
N LYS A 912 7.15 -58.46 55.63
CA LYS A 912 6.61 -57.11 55.74
C LYS A 912 5.56 -56.94 54.64
N GLN A 913 4.29 -56.81 55.04
CA GLN A 913 3.29 -56.29 54.12
C GLN A 913 3.78 -54.91 53.72
N ASN A 914 4.16 -54.74 52.46
CA ASN A 914 4.33 -53.40 51.89
C ASN A 914 2.94 -52.74 51.91
N ASN A 915 2.56 -52.18 53.05
CA ASN A 915 1.48 -51.21 53.16
C ASN A 915 1.97 -49.90 52.53
N ASN A 916 2.19 -49.95 51.22
CA ASN A 916 2.10 -48.81 50.34
C ASN A 916 0.82 -49.02 49.53
N SER A 917 -0.31 -48.96 50.21
CA SER A 917 -1.59 -48.59 49.60
C SER A 917 -1.82 -47.11 49.94
N GLU A 918 -1.11 -46.25 49.22
CA GLU A 918 -1.56 -44.93 48.78
C GLU A 918 -1.42 -44.88 47.26
#